data_AF-A0AB35X9A7-F1
#
_entry.id   AF-A0AB35X9A7-F1
#
_cell.length_a   1.000
_cell.length_b   1.000
_cell.length_c   1.000
_cell.angle_alpha   90.00
_cell.angle_beta   90.00
_cell.angle_gamma   90.00
#
_symmetry.space_group_name_H-M   'P 1'
#
loop_
_entity.id
_entity.type
_entity.pdbx_description
1 polymer ?
#
loop_
_entity_poly.entity_id
_entity_poly.type
_entity_poly.pdbx_seq_one_letter_code
_entity_poly.pdbx_strand_id
1 'polypeptide(L)'
;MQQEKQSTPDNAVYLKLSLNHPTSSSIQFEQGTEFSPGDDPDFKPITYRSRYPIEVTDAEVSQVFNLTLQRDPLVSPEKESGLVCGVSGQRVQITAGATGDDFPKAQQFNIFNNKYKTEDSTQPMGLIISDPLFSMQQGKRVIEIIVHLKEVRSSIVAQELLVVDDNNKTSAALTRIFAQLLSLHAHLFEDWATRITASGLTKQISQEQLSQFRQLRPSQRVWVAYKLFYLQTLQYICSTPEQGVQYGLSKIDLLFRIVGQMVSRRCLYTATWLTKTDISTALSGLKSLLVAEPTAYTTIEELLSHSTTAAFYQLFQGVFDIEATTENGWELMDNVEIYPCAPQECQMGFKVKCHIDTGFAPIIPRFAHLPHSASLKITLKRQSNCFPYAIFRDFELSKLAMSTQVSGVTQMQLFNPEGQVDSSQPFFLFGSQPYLDAYVVIANEEIARKSISQLSLHLDWGNLPRGSDGFKQYYAEYHYPYTNASFQFRAEVLNSGQWVEFGPTGFSLFTPASGALRHDRHLHFLNMRNGYTPVTRPWPKTPYSNQSGLRNGLFKLLLTAPEPAFGHKDYAPLLSDTLTYNVTKKHKKTLPNQPYTPLVTHISIDYSAESTIDLLNVDRRSQSEIIHLHPFGENSIYPPKQTSQIHRPRFFPNYKEDSHCFIGITARDLSGYLNIFFVFDGSARLVMPYPSTSYRWYYLVDNEWQALNPHQIIHDTTLNFLTTGIVTLDLPSEINTDHSVMPSGLFWLRVSTNKGIDRYPDCLHVATHVVKVTGKGAPLADDGVTPLSFSAWQTSPRKANLATIAQLNAMIRIPDIESEQHFQMRVSENLRHKGKALTPWDYEHLILENFPEVGSVHCFPTRSYYSLNHEPGRILIIVTPLNTDCDHSLCSPKQLDSSYLLAIRRYLLSVSRSHVQIEVRNPGYEKIQIRCKVTLKEGVSHGPALRRLEYAIKAQLCPWEADTMNTGLGFCLSLEKLSAFILKQKNVVKVSALSALKISLDENTEYTLQDSAATSQPIRAAYPWFLLIPEEHQYIQISPDNLSHKPVTVGIGELVIGEQFIVSTSPTSNPKGAQNNG
;
A
#
# COMPACT_ATOMS: atom_id res chain seq x y z
N MET A 1 53.40 -19.96 34.14
CA MET A 1 51.93 -20.17 34.17
C MET A 1 51.67 -21.45 33.41
N GLN A 2 51.20 -22.50 34.06
CA GLN A 2 50.64 -23.66 33.35
C GLN A 2 49.27 -23.21 32.83
N GLN A 3 49.12 -23.07 31.52
CA GLN A 3 47.80 -22.94 30.92
C GLN A 3 47.18 -24.34 30.89
N GLU A 4 45.99 -24.49 31.44
CA GLU A 4 45.21 -25.73 31.37
C GLU A 4 44.46 -25.81 30.03
N LYS A 5 44.02 -27.01 29.67
CA LYS A 5 43.08 -27.21 28.56
C LYS A 5 41.79 -26.48 28.88
N GLN A 6 41.28 -25.73 27.91
CA GLN A 6 40.03 -25.01 28.11
C GLN A 6 38.85 -25.99 28.13
N SER A 7 37.98 -25.87 29.14
CA SER A 7 36.65 -26.48 29.11
C SER A 7 35.79 -25.66 28.18
N THR A 8 35.07 -26.32 27.28
CA THR A 8 34.20 -25.64 26.33
C THR A 8 32.91 -25.12 26.96
N PRO A 9 32.32 -24.05 26.39
CA PRO A 9 31.04 -23.51 26.85
C PRO A 9 29.90 -24.50 26.60
N ASP A 10 28.88 -24.44 27.48
CA ASP A 10 27.68 -25.27 27.36
C ASP A 10 26.92 -25.01 26.05
N ASN A 11 26.36 -26.08 25.47
CA ASN A 11 25.48 -26.00 24.30
C ASN A 11 24.20 -25.26 24.65
N ALA A 12 23.74 -24.37 23.75
CA ALA A 12 22.48 -23.66 23.91
C ALA A 12 21.40 -24.23 22.99
N VAL A 13 20.24 -24.54 23.56
CA VAL A 13 19.08 -25.09 22.85
C VAL A 13 17.84 -24.23 23.15
N TYR A 14 17.00 -24.02 22.14
CA TYR A 14 15.71 -23.34 22.27
C TYR A 14 14.57 -24.37 22.24
N LEU A 15 13.81 -24.42 23.33
CA LEU A 15 12.71 -25.36 23.54
C LEU A 15 11.37 -24.63 23.54
N LYS A 16 10.47 -25.04 22.66
CA LYS A 16 9.06 -24.59 22.64
C LYS A 16 8.27 -25.35 23.69
N LEU A 17 7.60 -24.60 24.56
CA LEU A 17 6.69 -25.12 25.57
C LEU A 17 5.25 -24.77 25.13
N SER A 18 4.35 -25.74 25.16
CA SER A 18 2.93 -25.56 24.84
C SER A 18 2.06 -26.34 25.83
N LEU A 19 0.78 -25.98 25.92
CA LEU A 19 -0.20 -26.69 26.75
C LEU A 19 -0.90 -27.79 25.93
N ASN A 20 -1.21 -28.94 26.54
CA ASN A 20 -2.00 -30.00 25.90
C ASN A 20 -3.45 -29.57 25.67
N HIS A 21 -4.02 -28.89 26.67
CA HIS A 21 -5.35 -28.32 26.61
C HIS A 21 -5.30 -26.85 27.02
N PRO A 22 -6.01 -25.96 26.30
CA PRO A 22 -6.12 -24.57 26.72
C PRO A 22 -6.83 -24.48 28.09
N THR A 23 -6.08 -24.15 29.15
CA THR A 23 -6.58 -23.87 30.51
C THR A 23 -6.30 -22.42 30.94
N SER A 24 -7.10 -21.84 31.84
CA SER A 24 -6.85 -20.48 32.36
C SER A 24 -5.64 -20.43 33.29
N SER A 25 -5.20 -21.57 33.82
CA SER A 25 -3.98 -21.70 34.61
C SER A 25 -2.75 -21.75 33.70
N SER A 26 -1.77 -20.89 33.98
CA SER A 26 -0.45 -20.92 33.36
C SER A 26 0.50 -21.88 34.07
N ILE A 27 1.56 -22.31 33.37
CA ILE A 27 2.65 -23.12 33.93
C ILE A 27 3.88 -22.23 34.10
N GLN A 28 4.34 -22.10 35.34
CA GLN A 28 5.53 -21.32 35.68
C GLN A 28 6.77 -22.20 35.79
N PHE A 29 7.85 -21.73 35.16
CA PHE A 29 9.20 -22.29 35.25
C PHE A 29 10.15 -21.24 35.82
N GLU A 30 10.90 -21.61 36.84
CA GLU A 30 11.92 -20.74 37.43
C GLU A 30 13.22 -20.79 36.63
N GLN A 31 14.08 -19.80 36.85
CA GLN A 31 15.47 -19.87 36.37
C GLN A 31 16.17 -21.10 36.95
N GLY A 32 16.90 -21.84 36.11
CA GLY A 32 17.64 -23.04 36.51
C GLY A 32 16.82 -24.33 36.50
N THR A 33 15.55 -24.28 36.06
CA THR A 33 14.72 -25.49 35.89
C THR A 33 15.37 -26.48 34.93
N GLU A 34 15.32 -27.76 35.27
CA GLU A 34 15.99 -28.84 34.55
C GLU A 34 15.11 -29.40 33.42
N PHE A 35 15.70 -29.47 32.23
CA PHE A 35 15.17 -30.10 31.04
C PHE A 35 16.13 -31.22 30.64
N SER A 36 15.59 -32.43 30.44
CA SER A 36 16.39 -33.60 30.08
C SER A 36 15.79 -34.30 28.85
N PRO A 37 16.61 -34.59 27.83
CA PRO A 37 16.19 -35.39 26.69
C PRO A 37 16.34 -36.91 26.91
N GLY A 38 16.89 -37.34 28.05
CA GLY A 38 17.24 -38.73 28.35
C GLY A 38 18.61 -38.86 29.02
N ASP A 39 19.15 -40.08 28.99
CA ASP A 39 20.44 -40.44 29.58
C ASP A 39 21.55 -40.52 28.52
N ASP A 40 22.79 -40.28 28.94
CA ASP A 40 24.00 -40.47 28.14
C ASP A 40 24.35 -41.98 28.02
N PRO A 41 25.37 -42.35 27.19
CA PRO A 41 25.79 -43.76 27.07
C PRO A 41 26.24 -44.43 28.38
N ASP A 42 26.57 -43.63 29.41
CA ASP A 42 26.97 -44.08 30.74
C ASP A 42 25.77 -44.13 31.72
N PHE A 43 24.53 -43.99 31.23
CA PHE A 43 23.28 -43.95 32.00
C PHE A 43 23.19 -42.78 33.00
N LYS A 44 23.85 -41.65 32.72
CA LYS A 44 23.67 -40.41 33.48
C LYS A 44 22.71 -39.47 32.75
N PRO A 45 21.80 -38.80 33.47
CA PRO A 45 20.83 -37.91 32.85
C PRO A 45 21.51 -36.70 32.21
N ILE A 46 21.30 -36.52 30.91
CA ILE A 46 21.72 -35.31 30.20
C ILE A 46 20.83 -34.17 30.72
N THR A 47 21.43 -33.15 31.33
CA THR A 47 20.69 -32.09 32.02
C THR A 47 21.01 -30.73 31.40
N TYR A 48 19.96 -30.06 30.93
CA TYR A 48 19.99 -28.66 30.51
C TYR A 48 19.21 -27.80 31.51
N ARG A 49 19.67 -26.57 31.72
CA ARG A 49 19.03 -25.65 32.67
C ARG A 49 18.52 -24.40 31.97
N SER A 50 17.31 -23.95 32.33
CA SER A 50 16.76 -22.69 31.83
C SER A 50 17.59 -21.49 32.29
N ARG A 51 17.85 -20.56 31.38
CA ARG A 51 18.63 -19.35 31.70
C ARG A 51 17.80 -18.26 32.39
N TYR A 52 16.49 -18.26 32.21
CA TYR A 52 15.55 -17.27 32.74
C TYR A 52 14.21 -17.95 33.06
N PRO A 53 13.38 -17.35 33.94
CA PRO A 53 12.05 -17.85 34.21
C PRO A 53 11.13 -17.65 32.99
N ILE A 54 10.10 -18.49 32.88
CA ILE A 54 9.11 -18.41 31.80
C ILE A 54 7.73 -18.84 32.30
N GLU A 55 6.72 -18.07 31.92
CA GLU A 55 5.31 -18.41 32.10
C GLU A 55 4.74 -18.95 30.78
N VAL A 56 4.13 -20.12 30.82
CA VAL A 56 3.49 -20.75 29.66
C VAL A 56 1.98 -20.62 29.78
N THR A 57 1.36 -19.91 28.84
CA THR A 57 -0.08 -19.69 28.73
C THR A 57 -0.64 -20.43 27.52
N ASP A 58 -1.91 -20.21 27.16
CA ASP A 58 -2.52 -20.73 25.93
C ASP A 58 -2.30 -19.84 24.70
N ALA A 59 -1.46 -18.80 24.81
CA ALA A 59 -1.14 -17.90 23.72
C ALA A 59 -0.26 -18.56 22.64
N GLU A 60 -0.73 -18.63 21.40
CA GLU A 60 0.02 -19.21 20.28
C GLU A 60 0.03 -18.26 19.08
N VAL A 61 1.16 -18.16 18.38
CA VAL A 61 1.20 -17.42 17.10
C VAL A 61 0.51 -18.28 16.04
N SER A 62 -0.59 -17.77 15.48
CA SER A 62 -1.33 -18.46 14.42
C SER A 62 -1.03 -17.91 13.03
N GLN A 63 -0.77 -16.61 12.93
CA GLN A 63 -0.70 -15.90 11.65
C GLN A 63 0.33 -14.78 11.69
N VAL A 64 1.01 -14.57 10.56
CA VAL A 64 1.89 -13.41 10.36
C VAL A 64 1.54 -12.77 9.04
N PHE A 65 1.25 -11.46 9.06
CA PHE A 65 1.03 -10.67 7.86
C PHE A 65 2.13 -9.64 7.69
N ASN A 66 2.55 -9.39 6.45
CA ASN A 66 3.51 -8.35 6.12
C ASN A 66 2.85 -7.29 5.27
N LEU A 67 3.22 -6.03 5.49
CA LEU A 67 2.82 -4.89 4.67
C LEU A 67 4.02 -4.00 4.44
N THR A 68 4.30 -3.68 3.17
CA THR A 68 5.39 -2.79 2.79
C THR A 68 4.88 -1.74 1.81
N LEU A 69 5.06 -0.48 2.18
CA LEU A 69 4.95 0.70 1.34
C LEU A 69 6.23 0.80 0.50
N GLN A 70 6.12 0.50 -0.79
CA GLN A 70 7.25 0.38 -1.69
C GLN A 70 7.76 1.76 -2.14
N ARG A 71 9.08 1.89 -2.23
CA ARG A 71 9.78 3.03 -2.81
C ARG A 71 10.79 2.49 -3.80
N ASP A 72 10.38 2.36 -5.04
CA ASP A 72 11.21 1.81 -6.10
C ASP A 72 12.03 2.96 -6.73
N PRO A 73 13.37 2.88 -6.74
CA PRO A 73 14.21 3.91 -7.36
C PRO A 73 14.04 4.00 -8.88
N LEU A 74 13.30 3.10 -9.52
CA LEU A 74 13.07 3.07 -10.96
C LEU A 74 11.72 3.68 -11.38
N VAL A 75 10.85 4.05 -10.42
CA VAL A 75 9.51 4.56 -10.72
C VAL A 75 9.50 6.09 -10.59
N SER A 76 9.33 6.78 -11.71
CA SER A 76 9.21 8.24 -11.79
C SER A 76 7.74 8.64 -12.02
N PRO A 77 7.23 9.73 -11.39
CA PRO A 77 7.94 10.75 -10.62
C PRO A 77 8.12 10.43 -9.11
N GLU A 78 7.72 9.25 -8.63
CA GLU A 78 7.79 8.89 -7.21
C GLU A 78 9.20 8.90 -6.64
N LYS A 79 10.20 8.47 -7.42
CA LYS A 79 11.62 8.58 -7.06
C LYS A 79 11.98 10.03 -6.75
N GLU A 80 11.77 10.94 -7.69
CA GLU A 80 12.14 12.35 -7.61
C GLU A 80 11.30 13.16 -6.60
N SER A 81 10.13 12.63 -6.24
CA SER A 81 9.24 13.21 -5.22
C SER A 81 9.33 12.50 -3.87
N GLY A 82 10.16 11.45 -3.74
CA GLY A 82 10.32 10.67 -2.52
C GLY A 82 8.98 10.15 -2.00
N LEU A 83 8.08 9.81 -2.92
CA LEU A 83 6.75 9.28 -2.64
C LEU A 83 6.77 7.75 -2.64
N VAL A 84 5.75 7.15 -2.03
CA VAL A 84 5.55 5.69 -2.08
C VAL A 84 4.97 5.36 -3.46
N CYS A 85 5.51 4.36 -4.15
CA CYS A 85 5.07 3.95 -5.49
C CYS A 85 4.08 2.78 -5.48
N GLY A 86 3.86 2.15 -4.32
CA GLY A 86 2.90 1.06 -4.21
C GLY A 86 2.78 0.49 -2.80
N VAL A 87 1.84 -0.42 -2.63
CA VAL A 87 1.68 -1.22 -1.41
C VAL A 87 1.68 -2.69 -1.79
N SER A 88 2.42 -3.48 -1.02
CA SER A 88 2.42 -4.93 -1.12
C SER A 88 2.21 -5.54 0.23
N GLY A 89 1.52 -6.68 0.28
CA GLY A 89 1.46 -7.46 1.49
C GLY A 89 1.25 -8.95 1.27
N GLN A 90 1.51 -9.70 2.32
CA GLN A 90 1.47 -11.15 2.34
C GLN A 90 0.79 -11.62 3.62
N ARG A 91 0.02 -12.70 3.53
CA ARG A 91 -0.55 -13.41 4.67
C ARG A 91 0.09 -14.78 4.78
N VAL A 92 0.60 -15.12 5.95
CA VAL A 92 1.27 -16.39 6.23
C VAL A 92 0.61 -17.05 7.43
N GLN A 93 0.27 -18.32 7.30
CA GLN A 93 -0.22 -19.15 8.41
C GLN A 93 0.98 -19.79 9.09
N ILE A 94 1.01 -19.75 10.43
CA ILE A 94 2.10 -20.33 11.22
C ILE A 94 1.59 -21.60 11.90
N THR A 95 2.36 -22.69 11.79
CA THR A 95 2.06 -23.93 12.50
C THR A 95 2.83 -23.97 13.81
N ALA A 96 2.15 -23.77 14.93
CA ALA A 96 2.78 -23.66 16.25
C ALA A 96 3.67 -24.87 16.66
N GLY A 97 3.41 -26.06 16.11
CA GLY A 97 4.17 -27.28 16.40
C GLY A 97 5.32 -27.61 15.44
N ALA A 98 5.69 -26.69 14.53
CA ALA A 98 6.79 -26.94 13.59
C ALA A 98 8.15 -27.04 14.33
N THR A 99 9.01 -27.96 13.88
CA THR A 99 10.31 -28.27 14.51
C THR A 99 11.49 -27.86 13.62
N GLY A 100 12.65 -27.63 14.25
CA GLY A 100 13.84 -27.05 13.63
C GLY A 100 14.33 -27.68 12.32
N ASP A 101 14.12 -28.98 12.14
CA ASP A 101 14.61 -29.72 10.97
C ASP A 101 13.63 -29.70 9.76
N ASP A 102 12.37 -29.26 9.96
CA ASP A 102 11.27 -29.36 8.99
C ASP A 102 10.37 -28.10 8.98
N PHE A 103 10.93 -26.90 9.06
CA PHE A 103 10.11 -25.69 8.87
C PHE A 103 9.52 -25.64 7.46
N PRO A 104 8.19 -25.56 7.29
CA PRO A 104 7.60 -25.58 5.97
C PRO A 104 8.04 -24.35 5.16
N LYS A 105 8.58 -24.53 3.95
CA LYS A 105 8.98 -23.41 3.07
C LYS A 105 7.85 -22.40 2.83
N ALA A 106 6.59 -22.87 2.86
CA ALA A 106 5.40 -22.01 2.73
C ALA A 106 5.19 -21.02 3.90
N GLN A 107 5.88 -21.23 5.03
CA GLN A 107 5.83 -20.35 6.22
C GLN A 107 6.97 -19.33 6.26
N GLN A 108 7.91 -19.40 5.31
CA GLN A 108 9.02 -18.46 5.25
C GLN A 108 8.54 -17.08 4.79
N PHE A 109 8.98 -16.04 5.47
CA PHE A 109 8.62 -14.66 5.12
C PHE A 109 9.72 -13.66 5.47
N ASN A 110 9.75 -12.53 4.77
CA ASN A 110 10.61 -11.41 5.13
C ASN A 110 9.93 -10.58 6.23
N ILE A 111 10.59 -10.36 7.37
CA ILE A 111 9.99 -9.57 8.45
C ILE A 111 9.73 -8.10 8.04
N PHE A 112 10.59 -7.52 7.19
CA PHE A 112 10.48 -6.13 6.74
C PHE A 112 10.73 -5.98 5.23
N ASN A 113 10.05 -6.77 4.41
CA ASN A 113 9.81 -6.58 2.97
C ASN A 113 8.81 -7.65 2.48
N ASN A 114 8.47 -7.64 1.20
CA ASN A 114 7.75 -8.69 0.51
C ASN A 114 8.53 -9.13 -0.75
N LYS A 115 9.72 -9.72 -0.57
CA LYS A 115 10.55 -10.26 -1.69
C LYS A 115 9.89 -11.46 -2.36
N TYR A 116 9.17 -12.29 -1.59
CA TYR A 116 8.45 -13.46 -2.08
C TYR A 116 7.09 -13.06 -2.66
N LYS A 117 7.11 -12.33 -3.78
CA LYS A 117 5.92 -11.95 -4.57
C LYS A 117 5.35 -13.18 -5.30
N THR A 118 4.83 -14.16 -4.57
CA THR A 118 4.10 -15.27 -5.20
C THR A 118 2.70 -14.79 -5.61
N GLU A 119 1.95 -14.15 -4.70
CA GLU A 119 0.72 -13.39 -5.00
C GLU A 119 0.49 -12.30 -3.93
N ASP A 120 -0.05 -11.13 -4.31
CA ASP A 120 -0.44 -10.11 -3.35
C ASP A 120 -1.80 -10.44 -2.73
N SER A 121 -1.81 -10.63 -1.41
CA SER A 121 -3.00 -11.05 -0.64
C SER A 121 -3.69 -9.90 0.08
N THR A 122 -3.36 -8.66 -0.28
CA THR A 122 -3.96 -7.45 0.27
C THR A 122 -5.15 -6.99 -0.57
N GLN A 123 -6.20 -6.53 0.10
CA GLN A 123 -7.23 -5.75 -0.59
C GLN A 123 -6.68 -4.36 -0.94
N PRO A 124 -7.13 -3.73 -2.04
CA PRO A 124 -6.73 -2.38 -2.35
C PRO A 124 -7.19 -1.42 -1.26
N MET A 125 -6.30 -0.51 -0.86
CA MET A 125 -6.67 0.59 0.03
C MET A 125 -7.63 1.54 -0.69
N GLY A 126 -8.46 2.21 0.07
CA GLY A 126 -9.54 3.00 -0.51
C GLY A 126 -10.52 3.49 0.53
N LEU A 127 -11.69 3.89 0.05
CA LEU A 127 -12.81 4.31 0.85
C LEU A 127 -14.13 3.90 0.20
N ILE A 128 -15.11 3.53 1.03
CA ILE A 128 -16.49 3.32 0.60
C ILE A 128 -17.32 4.49 1.13
N ILE A 129 -18.09 5.12 0.24
CA ILE A 129 -19.04 6.18 0.58
C ILE A 129 -20.44 5.64 0.28
N SER A 130 -21.27 5.56 1.30
CA SER A 130 -22.67 5.18 1.17
C SER A 130 -23.53 6.42 1.41
N ASP A 131 -24.46 6.71 0.49
CA ASP A 131 -25.41 7.82 0.64
C ASP A 131 -26.68 7.57 -0.22
N PRO A 132 -27.87 7.99 0.22
CA PRO A 132 -29.09 7.86 -0.60
C PRO A 132 -28.99 8.54 -1.97
N LEU A 133 -28.14 9.58 -2.09
CA LEU A 133 -27.87 10.28 -3.33
C LEU A 133 -27.47 9.32 -4.47
N PHE A 134 -26.70 8.27 -4.17
CA PHE A 134 -26.15 7.37 -5.18
C PHE A 134 -27.13 6.33 -5.71
N SER A 135 -28.26 6.10 -5.03
CA SER A 135 -29.28 5.14 -5.49
C SER A 135 -29.93 5.66 -6.77
N MET A 136 -29.63 5.07 -7.93
CA MET A 136 -30.08 5.53 -9.24
C MET A 136 -30.41 4.35 -10.16
N GLN A 137 -31.68 4.19 -10.53
CA GLN A 137 -32.15 2.99 -11.21
C GLN A 137 -31.82 2.98 -12.70
N GLN A 138 -31.91 4.12 -13.38
CA GLN A 138 -31.77 4.20 -14.83
C GLN A 138 -31.47 5.61 -15.32
N GLY A 139 -31.34 5.76 -16.64
CA GLY A 139 -31.06 7.03 -17.30
C GLY A 139 -29.56 7.29 -17.45
N LYS A 140 -29.22 8.42 -18.10
CA LYS A 140 -27.84 8.90 -18.16
C LYS A 140 -27.54 9.58 -16.83
N ARG A 141 -26.49 9.11 -16.14
CA ARG A 141 -26.19 9.51 -14.77
C ARG A 141 -24.80 10.14 -14.72
N VAL A 142 -24.67 11.23 -13.98
CA VAL A 142 -23.39 11.86 -13.68
C VAL A 142 -23.30 12.02 -12.17
N ILE A 143 -22.23 11.53 -11.58
CA ILE A 143 -21.93 11.71 -10.15
C ILE A 143 -20.74 12.64 -10.05
N GLU A 144 -20.85 13.68 -9.22
CA GLU A 144 -19.76 14.59 -8.91
C GLU A 144 -19.50 14.59 -7.40
N ILE A 145 -18.26 14.31 -6.99
CA ILE A 145 -17.83 14.27 -5.59
C ILE A 145 -16.68 15.25 -5.42
N ILE A 146 -16.89 16.27 -4.60
CA ILE A 146 -15.86 17.22 -4.18
C ILE A 146 -15.34 16.78 -2.82
N VAL A 147 -14.05 16.41 -2.79
CA VAL A 147 -13.34 15.95 -1.59
C VAL A 147 -12.65 17.15 -0.95
N HIS A 148 -13.17 17.62 0.19
CA HIS A 148 -12.57 18.72 0.93
C HIS A 148 -11.51 18.20 1.90
N LEU A 149 -10.25 18.59 1.69
CA LEU A 149 -9.13 18.20 2.52
C LEU A 149 -8.70 19.32 3.48
N LYS A 150 -8.05 18.94 4.58
CA LYS A 150 -7.37 19.83 5.52
C LYS A 150 -5.97 19.31 5.84
N GLU A 151 -5.06 20.21 6.18
CA GLU A 151 -3.75 19.80 6.70
C GLU A 151 -3.95 19.07 8.02
N VAL A 152 -3.19 18.01 8.26
CA VAL A 152 -3.26 17.28 9.52
C VAL A 152 -2.94 18.22 10.68
N ARG A 153 -3.79 18.21 11.71
CA ARG A 153 -3.71 19.10 12.88
C ARG A 153 -3.80 20.60 12.55
N SER A 154 -4.42 20.98 11.43
CA SER A 154 -4.60 22.40 11.06
C SER A 154 -5.31 23.22 12.14
N SER A 155 -6.19 22.59 12.94
CA SER A 155 -6.90 23.23 14.06
C SER A 155 -5.96 23.66 15.18
N ILE A 156 -4.98 22.82 15.53
CA ILE A 156 -3.97 23.12 16.55
C ILE A 156 -3.05 24.24 16.05
N VAL A 157 -2.61 24.17 14.79
CA VAL A 157 -1.83 25.25 14.16
C VAL A 157 -2.60 26.57 14.15
N ALA A 158 -3.91 26.53 13.84
CA ALA A 158 -4.75 27.71 13.89
C ALA A 158 -4.81 28.30 15.30
N GLN A 159 -4.96 27.47 16.34
CA GLN A 159 -4.98 27.90 17.75
C GLN A 159 -3.69 28.61 18.16
N GLU A 160 -2.52 28.06 17.81
CA GLU A 160 -1.21 28.68 18.08
C GLU A 160 -1.04 30.05 17.40
N LEU A 161 -1.73 30.28 16.28
CA LEU A 161 -1.63 31.50 15.49
C LEU A 161 -2.65 32.58 15.86
N LEU A 162 -3.59 32.31 16.77
CA LEU A 162 -4.65 33.27 17.17
C LEU A 162 -4.09 34.48 17.92
N VAL A 163 -3.03 34.32 18.71
CA VAL A 163 -2.54 35.33 19.69
C VAL A 163 -1.26 36.03 19.21
N VAL A 164 -1.01 36.05 17.90
CA VAL A 164 0.22 36.60 17.32
C VAL A 164 0.04 38.07 16.93
N ASP A 165 0.69 38.98 17.67
CA ASP A 165 0.63 40.45 17.50
C ASP A 165 1.99 41.08 17.12
N ASP A 166 3.13 40.53 17.55
CA ASP A 166 4.48 40.98 17.20
C ASP A 166 5.36 39.91 16.52
N ASN A 167 6.52 40.32 15.98
CA ASN A 167 7.46 39.42 15.28
C ASN A 167 8.05 38.35 16.21
N ASN A 168 8.30 38.67 17.49
CA ASN A 168 8.90 37.74 18.45
C ASN A 168 7.91 36.63 18.81
N LYS A 169 6.65 36.99 19.08
CA LYS A 169 5.56 36.04 19.31
C LYS A 169 5.23 35.24 18.05
N THR A 170 5.31 35.85 16.86
CA THR A 170 5.19 35.13 15.58
C THR A 170 6.26 34.04 15.46
N SER A 171 7.52 34.40 15.70
CA SER A 171 8.64 33.46 15.65
C SER A 171 8.51 32.36 16.71
N ALA A 172 8.10 32.70 17.94
CA ALA A 172 7.86 31.72 19.00
C ALA A 172 6.72 30.75 18.66
N ALA A 173 5.61 31.26 18.10
CA ALA A 173 4.49 30.42 17.64
C ALA A 173 4.92 29.49 16.50
N LEU A 174 5.62 30.02 15.49
CA LEU A 174 6.17 29.21 14.40
C LEU A 174 7.17 28.16 14.90
N THR A 175 7.98 28.47 15.92
CA THR A 175 8.90 27.50 16.54
C THR A 175 8.12 26.33 17.15
N ARG A 176 7.03 26.61 17.89
CA ARG A 176 6.18 25.56 18.47
C ARG A 176 5.47 24.74 17.39
N ILE A 177 4.94 25.40 16.36
CA ILE A 177 4.31 24.74 15.21
C ILE A 177 5.33 23.83 14.50
N PHE A 178 6.53 24.32 14.21
CA PHE A 178 7.57 23.52 13.55
C PHE A 178 8.00 22.33 14.40
N ALA A 179 8.08 22.47 15.72
CA ALA A 179 8.34 21.33 16.62
C ALA A 179 7.23 20.27 16.53
N GLN A 180 5.96 20.70 16.50
CA GLN A 180 4.83 19.79 16.30
C GLN A 180 4.85 19.12 14.93
N LEU A 181 5.19 19.85 13.86
CA LEU A 181 5.26 19.32 12.50
C LEU A 181 6.44 18.34 12.31
N LEU A 182 7.60 18.62 12.91
CA LEU A 182 8.73 17.67 12.92
C LEU A 182 8.35 16.36 13.60
N SER A 183 7.61 16.43 14.72
CA SER A 183 7.11 15.23 15.40
C SER A 183 6.04 14.50 14.57
N LEU A 184 5.10 15.23 13.97
CA LEU A 184 4.02 14.68 13.16
C LEU A 184 4.54 13.97 11.90
N HIS A 185 5.51 14.58 11.22
CA HIS A 185 6.10 14.09 9.99
C HIS A 185 7.46 13.41 10.23
N ALA A 186 7.71 12.88 11.42
CA ALA A 186 8.97 12.20 11.75
C ALA A 186 9.36 11.10 10.74
N HIS A 187 8.36 10.48 10.12
CA HIS A 187 8.53 9.48 9.07
C HIS A 187 9.22 10.02 7.80
N LEU A 188 9.14 11.32 7.50
CA LEU A 188 9.84 11.94 6.36
C LEU A 188 11.34 12.07 6.65
N PHE A 189 11.70 12.34 7.90
CA PHE A 189 13.04 12.75 8.31
C PHE A 189 13.93 11.61 8.77
N GLU A 190 13.37 10.54 9.34
CA GLU A 190 14.12 9.43 9.93
C GLU A 190 15.27 9.95 10.83
N ASP A 191 16.53 9.59 10.56
CA ASP A 191 17.70 10.02 11.33
C ASP A 191 17.94 11.52 11.31
N TRP A 192 17.49 12.22 10.26
CA TRP A 192 17.60 13.67 10.16
C TRP A 192 16.72 14.42 11.15
N ALA A 193 15.73 13.76 11.74
CA ALA A 193 14.89 14.36 12.78
C ALA A 193 15.71 14.85 14.00
N THR A 194 16.87 14.24 14.26
CA THR A 194 17.78 14.66 15.34
C THR A 194 18.61 15.90 15.02
N ARG A 195 18.77 16.23 13.73
CA ARG A 195 19.58 17.35 13.24
C ARG A 195 18.76 18.61 13.04
N ILE A 196 17.54 18.43 12.54
CA ILE A 196 16.64 19.53 12.22
C ILE A 196 15.97 19.99 13.50
N THR A 197 16.34 21.18 13.97
CA THR A 197 15.70 21.80 15.13
C THR A 197 14.68 22.82 14.68
N ALA A 198 13.53 22.85 15.35
CA ALA A 198 12.48 23.83 15.06
C ALA A 198 13.01 25.27 15.12
N SER A 199 13.79 25.59 16.16
CA SER A 199 14.44 26.90 16.34
C SER A 199 15.45 27.22 15.24
N GLY A 200 16.18 26.22 14.73
CA GLY A 200 17.06 26.37 13.58
C GLY A 200 16.31 26.78 12.32
N LEU A 201 15.20 26.09 12.02
CA LEU A 201 14.34 26.42 10.88
C LEU A 201 13.70 27.81 11.01
N THR A 202 13.27 28.18 12.23
CA THR A 202 12.59 29.47 12.42
C THR A 202 13.55 30.66 12.29
N LYS A 203 14.82 30.49 12.64
CA LYS A 203 15.87 31.52 12.50
C LYS A 203 16.21 31.85 11.06
N GLN A 204 15.90 30.96 10.11
CA GLN A 204 16.13 31.19 8.68
C GLN A 204 15.08 32.12 8.06
N ILE A 205 13.95 32.34 8.74
CA ILE A 205 12.87 33.20 8.27
C ILE A 205 13.27 34.68 8.42
N SER A 206 13.20 35.45 7.33
CA SER A 206 13.58 36.87 7.36
C SER A 206 12.56 37.73 8.11
N GLN A 207 12.99 38.90 8.63
CA GLN A 207 12.08 39.85 9.28
C GLN A 207 10.96 40.34 8.34
N GLU A 208 11.24 40.41 7.04
CA GLU A 208 10.27 40.76 6.00
C GLU A 208 9.23 39.65 5.81
N GLN A 209 9.65 38.39 5.79
CA GLN A 209 8.71 37.26 5.74
C GLN A 209 7.80 37.22 6.97
N LEU A 210 8.33 37.51 8.16
CA LEU A 210 7.53 37.60 9.38
C LEU A 210 6.54 38.77 9.35
N SER A 211 6.93 39.93 8.79
CA SER A 211 6.01 41.07 8.67
C SER A 211 4.89 40.79 7.66
N GLN A 212 5.21 40.21 6.50
CA GLN A 212 4.22 39.77 5.50
C GLN A 212 3.27 38.71 6.07
N PHE A 213 3.79 37.73 6.82
CA PHE A 213 2.99 36.69 7.46
C PHE A 213 1.91 37.27 8.40
N ARG A 214 2.24 38.31 9.17
CA ARG A 214 1.28 38.97 10.09
C ARG A 214 0.15 39.68 9.36
N GLN A 215 0.42 40.25 8.19
CA GLN A 215 -0.60 40.94 7.39
C GLN A 215 -1.64 39.99 6.77
N LEU A 216 -1.37 38.68 6.76
CA LEU A 216 -2.30 37.68 6.26
C LEU A 216 -3.51 37.50 7.19
N ARG A 217 -4.66 37.15 6.58
CA ARG A 217 -5.87 36.76 7.31
C ARG A 217 -5.62 35.49 8.13
N PRO A 218 -6.28 35.27 9.27
CA PRO A 218 -6.07 34.08 10.11
C PRO A 218 -6.19 32.75 9.34
N SER A 219 -7.15 32.64 8.43
CA SER A 219 -7.32 31.44 7.58
C SER A 219 -6.16 31.21 6.59
N GLN A 220 -5.43 32.27 6.22
CA GLN A 220 -4.26 32.19 5.34
C GLN A 220 -2.98 31.86 6.12
N ARG A 221 -2.84 32.37 7.36
CA ARG A 221 -1.67 32.12 8.20
C ARG A 221 -1.40 30.63 8.41
N VAL A 222 -2.45 29.82 8.52
CA VAL A 222 -2.33 28.37 8.74
C VAL A 222 -1.54 27.71 7.62
N TRP A 223 -2.01 27.76 6.36
CA TRP A 223 -1.34 27.07 5.26
C TRP A 223 0.02 27.71 4.91
N VAL A 224 0.20 29.01 5.15
CA VAL A 224 1.51 29.65 5.00
C VAL A 224 2.50 29.16 6.05
N ALA A 225 2.07 28.80 7.27
CA ALA A 225 2.95 28.19 8.26
C ALA A 225 3.49 26.82 7.78
N TYR A 226 2.63 25.98 7.18
CA TYR A 226 3.08 24.73 6.54
C TYR A 226 4.03 25.01 5.37
N LYS A 227 3.73 26.02 4.54
CA LYS A 227 4.62 26.43 3.44
C LYS A 227 6.01 26.82 3.94
N LEU A 228 6.08 27.69 4.96
CA LEU A 228 7.34 28.10 5.56
C LEU A 228 8.09 26.91 6.12
N PHE A 229 7.41 25.98 6.81
CA PHE A 229 8.02 24.77 7.33
C PHE A 229 8.77 23.98 6.24
N TYR A 230 8.12 23.66 5.11
CA TYR A 230 8.76 22.90 4.03
C TYR A 230 9.85 23.68 3.31
N LEU A 231 9.66 24.98 3.06
CA LEU A 231 10.68 25.82 2.41
C LEU A 231 11.95 25.94 3.26
N GLN A 232 11.82 26.21 4.57
CA GLN A 232 12.97 26.30 5.46
C GLN A 232 13.67 24.94 5.62
N THR A 233 12.89 23.86 5.64
CA THR A 233 13.45 22.50 5.65
C THR A 233 14.27 22.21 4.40
N LEU A 234 13.74 22.54 3.21
CA LEU A 234 14.46 22.40 1.95
C LEU A 234 15.76 23.22 1.95
N GLN A 235 15.70 24.48 2.39
CA GLN A 235 16.87 25.35 2.47
C GLN A 235 17.92 24.82 3.46
N TYR A 236 17.50 24.31 4.62
CA TYR A 236 18.38 23.64 5.58
C TYR A 236 19.11 22.44 4.95
N ILE A 237 18.39 21.58 4.23
CA ILE A 237 18.99 20.42 3.55
C ILE A 237 20.01 20.90 2.49
N CYS A 238 19.64 21.87 1.65
CA CYS A 238 20.50 22.41 0.61
C CYS A 238 21.82 22.97 1.16
N SER A 239 21.77 23.67 2.30
CA SER A 239 22.91 24.35 2.93
C SER A 239 23.79 23.45 3.82
N THR A 240 23.31 22.27 4.22
CA THR A 240 24.05 21.39 5.13
C THR A 240 25.11 20.57 4.36
N PRO A 241 26.41 20.63 4.72
CA PRO A 241 27.45 19.85 4.05
C PRO A 241 27.34 18.35 4.36
N GLU A 242 27.64 17.50 3.37
CA GLU A 242 27.76 16.04 3.57
C GLU A 242 29.06 15.73 4.32
N GLN A 243 28.97 15.34 5.58
CA GLN A 243 30.15 15.07 6.42
C GLN A 243 30.70 13.64 6.29
N GLY A 244 30.51 12.95 5.16
CA GLY A 244 31.07 11.61 4.91
C GLY A 244 30.59 10.49 5.86
N VAL A 245 29.66 10.78 6.77
CA VAL A 245 28.93 9.78 7.54
C VAL A 245 27.69 9.45 6.71
N GLN A 246 27.68 8.29 6.06
CA GLN A 246 26.46 7.78 5.44
C GLN A 246 25.45 7.49 6.56
N TYR A 247 24.27 8.12 6.47
CA TYR A 247 23.11 7.91 7.34
C TYR A 247 22.10 7.01 6.64
N GLY A 248 21.18 6.38 7.40
CA GLY A 248 20.20 5.43 6.83
C GLY A 248 19.40 6.00 5.65
N LEU A 249 19.05 7.29 5.69
CA LEU A 249 18.42 8.05 4.62
C LEU A 249 19.43 8.99 3.96
N SER A 250 19.63 8.85 2.63
CA SER A 250 20.53 9.73 1.89
C SER A 250 20.02 11.18 1.88
N LYS A 251 20.95 12.13 1.68
CA LYS A 251 20.59 13.56 1.59
C LYS A 251 19.64 13.82 0.42
N ILE A 252 19.85 13.13 -0.70
CA ILE A 252 19.02 13.25 -1.91
C ILE A 252 17.62 12.68 -1.67
N ASP A 253 17.49 11.51 -1.04
CA ASP A 253 16.19 10.90 -0.75
C ASP A 253 15.35 11.76 0.20
N LEU A 254 15.97 12.34 1.23
CA LEU A 254 15.30 13.29 2.11
C LEU A 254 14.81 14.51 1.32
N LEU A 255 15.65 15.03 0.43
CA LEU A 255 15.32 16.18 -0.41
C LEU A 255 14.11 15.87 -1.31
N PHE A 256 14.09 14.71 -1.96
CA PHE A 256 12.96 14.25 -2.75
C PHE A 256 11.68 14.17 -1.92
N ARG A 257 11.73 13.56 -0.72
CA ARG A 257 10.55 13.49 0.20
C ARG A 257 9.95 14.85 0.52
N ILE A 258 10.79 15.87 0.72
CA ILE A 258 10.33 17.24 0.98
C ILE A 258 9.75 17.89 -0.28
N VAL A 259 10.38 17.67 -1.44
CA VAL A 259 9.86 18.15 -2.73
C VAL A 259 8.48 17.57 -3.03
N GLY A 260 8.27 16.26 -2.83
CA GLY A 260 6.96 15.63 -3.04
C GLY A 260 5.85 16.23 -2.18
N GLN A 261 6.14 16.57 -0.92
CA GLN A 261 5.21 17.25 -0.01
C GLN A 261 4.86 18.67 -0.47
N MET A 262 5.81 19.37 -1.09
CA MET A 262 5.59 20.70 -1.67
C MET A 262 4.76 20.64 -2.96
N VAL A 263 5.09 19.70 -3.86
CA VAL A 263 4.37 19.49 -5.14
C VAL A 263 2.92 19.07 -4.87
N SER A 264 2.70 18.15 -3.93
CA SER A 264 1.36 17.70 -3.52
C SER A 264 0.47 18.87 -3.08
N ARG A 265 0.98 19.74 -2.21
CA ARG A 265 0.23 20.92 -1.72
C ARG A 265 0.00 21.94 -2.82
N ARG A 266 0.99 22.17 -3.69
CA ARG A 266 0.82 23.04 -4.86
C ARG A 266 -0.35 22.60 -5.74
N CYS A 267 -0.55 21.29 -5.92
CA CYS A 267 -1.60 20.76 -6.79
C CYS A 267 -2.97 20.73 -6.11
N LEU A 268 -3.04 20.51 -4.79
CA LEU A 268 -4.30 20.36 -4.06
C LEU A 268 -4.88 21.68 -3.51
N TYR A 269 -4.05 22.70 -3.27
CA TYR A 269 -4.55 24.03 -2.88
C TYR A 269 -5.08 24.79 -4.10
N THR A 270 -6.24 25.43 -3.93
CA THR A 270 -6.81 26.30 -4.98
C THR A 270 -6.16 27.68 -5.04
N ALA A 271 -5.53 28.11 -3.93
CA ALA A 271 -4.69 29.29 -3.87
C ALA A 271 -3.27 28.98 -4.37
N THR A 272 -2.54 30.00 -4.84
CA THR A 272 -1.13 29.88 -5.20
C THR A 272 -0.28 29.55 -3.97
N TRP A 273 -0.06 28.25 -3.72
CA TRP A 273 0.66 27.78 -2.54
C TRP A 273 2.13 28.21 -2.62
N LEU A 274 2.84 27.91 -3.72
CA LEU A 274 4.19 28.42 -4.01
C LEU A 274 4.13 29.63 -4.93
N THR A 275 4.89 30.69 -4.62
CA THR A 275 5.07 31.83 -5.51
C THR A 275 6.18 31.55 -6.54
N LYS A 276 6.28 32.38 -7.59
CA LYS A 276 7.39 32.30 -8.56
C LYS A 276 8.76 32.45 -7.90
N THR A 277 8.86 33.31 -6.87
CA THR A 277 10.09 33.48 -6.10
C THR A 277 10.42 32.21 -5.32
N ASP A 278 9.43 31.63 -4.62
CA ASP A 278 9.60 30.39 -3.85
C ASP A 278 10.14 29.26 -4.74
N ILE A 279 9.58 29.10 -5.95
CA ILE A 279 10.01 28.10 -6.95
C ILE A 279 11.45 28.35 -7.40
N SER A 280 11.77 29.59 -7.78
CA SER A 280 13.11 29.94 -8.26
C SER A 280 14.20 29.70 -7.22
N THR A 281 13.92 30.02 -5.95
CA THR A 281 14.84 29.78 -4.84
C THR A 281 15.01 28.28 -4.59
N ALA A 282 13.92 27.50 -4.61
CA ALA A 282 13.97 26.05 -4.46
C ALA A 282 14.82 25.39 -5.57
N LEU A 283 14.53 25.71 -6.84
CA LEU A 283 15.25 25.15 -7.99
C LEU A 283 16.74 25.52 -7.99
N SER A 284 17.08 26.75 -7.60
CA SER A 284 18.48 27.17 -7.48
C SER A 284 19.26 26.33 -6.46
N GLY A 285 18.65 25.99 -5.32
CA GLY A 285 19.27 25.11 -4.33
C GLY A 285 19.42 23.69 -4.86
N LEU A 286 18.37 23.16 -5.51
CA LEU A 286 18.33 21.81 -6.08
C LEU A 286 19.39 21.59 -7.16
N LYS A 287 19.61 22.59 -8.02
CA LYS A 287 20.56 22.50 -9.14
C LYS A 287 21.99 22.18 -8.70
N SER A 288 22.41 22.71 -7.55
CA SER A 288 23.76 22.44 -7.01
C SER A 288 23.93 21.01 -6.45
N LEU A 289 22.84 20.36 -6.03
CA LEU A 289 22.87 19.02 -5.43
C LEU A 289 22.61 17.91 -6.45
N LEU A 290 21.78 18.17 -7.46
CA LEU A 290 21.36 17.17 -8.45
C LEU A 290 22.22 17.19 -9.74
N VAL A 291 23.46 17.69 -9.67
CA VAL A 291 24.37 17.74 -10.84
C VAL A 291 24.63 16.34 -11.42
N ALA A 292 24.66 15.32 -10.55
CA ALA A 292 24.86 13.92 -10.94
C ALA A 292 23.58 13.22 -11.43
N GLU A 293 22.39 13.81 -11.26
CA GLU A 293 21.10 13.25 -11.69
C GLU A 293 20.28 14.28 -12.51
N PRO A 294 20.68 14.55 -13.77
CA PRO A 294 20.06 15.60 -14.57
C PRO A 294 18.58 15.33 -14.89
N THR A 295 18.20 14.06 -15.06
CA THR A 295 16.80 13.66 -15.28
C THR A 295 15.92 13.99 -14.09
N ALA A 296 16.41 13.73 -12.87
CA ALA A 296 15.69 14.03 -11.65
C ALA A 296 15.43 15.54 -11.49
N TYR A 297 16.44 16.35 -11.80
CA TYR A 297 16.29 17.81 -11.79
C TYR A 297 15.23 18.27 -12.81
N THR A 298 15.26 17.75 -14.04
CA THR A 298 14.27 18.10 -15.08
C THR A 298 12.85 17.74 -14.66
N THR A 299 12.61 16.53 -14.12
CA THR A 299 11.28 16.13 -13.64
C THR A 299 10.78 17.04 -12.52
N ILE A 300 11.64 17.41 -11.56
CA ILE A 300 11.26 18.34 -10.48
C ILE A 300 10.99 19.73 -11.03
N GLU A 301 11.81 20.20 -11.99
CA GLU A 301 11.61 21.48 -12.66
C GLU A 301 10.28 21.52 -13.40
N GLU A 302 9.89 20.45 -14.10
CA GLU A 302 8.57 20.34 -14.76
C GLU A 302 7.43 20.42 -13.75
N LEU A 303 7.49 19.62 -12.67
CA LEU A 303 6.47 19.59 -11.61
C LEU A 303 6.31 20.94 -10.89
N LEU A 304 7.40 21.71 -10.75
CA LEU A 304 7.39 23.02 -10.06
C LEU A 304 7.20 24.22 -11.00
N SER A 305 7.56 24.13 -12.27
CA SER A 305 7.56 25.27 -13.21
C SER A 305 6.37 25.30 -14.12
N HIS A 306 5.78 24.14 -14.47
CA HIS A 306 4.56 24.08 -15.26
C HIS A 306 3.35 24.65 -14.52
N SER A 307 2.27 24.88 -15.28
CA SER A 307 0.99 25.30 -14.70
C SER A 307 0.53 24.29 -13.63
N THR A 308 -0.11 24.77 -12.56
CA THR A 308 -0.63 23.92 -11.48
C THR A 308 -1.56 22.83 -12.00
N THR A 309 -2.35 23.15 -13.03
CA THR A 309 -3.25 22.20 -13.71
C THR A 309 -2.49 21.08 -14.43
N ALA A 310 -1.40 21.40 -15.13
CA ALA A 310 -0.60 20.38 -15.82
C ALA A 310 0.06 19.43 -14.81
N ALA A 311 0.65 19.98 -13.74
CA ALA A 311 1.23 19.18 -12.66
C ALA A 311 0.17 18.32 -11.95
N PHE A 312 -1.06 18.84 -11.80
CA PHE A 312 -2.18 18.06 -11.24
C PHE A 312 -2.49 16.84 -12.11
N TYR A 313 -2.70 16.99 -13.42
CA TYR A 313 -3.01 15.84 -14.27
C TYR A 313 -1.84 14.86 -14.38
N GLN A 314 -0.60 15.34 -14.37
CA GLN A 314 0.58 14.46 -14.36
C GLN A 314 0.57 13.52 -13.14
N LEU A 315 0.11 13.99 -11.97
CA LEU A 315 0.09 13.21 -10.73
C LEU A 315 -1.21 12.45 -10.48
N PHE A 316 -2.37 13.04 -10.78
CA PHE A 316 -3.67 12.54 -10.36
C PHE A 316 -4.51 11.91 -11.48
N GLN A 317 -4.02 11.86 -12.72
CA GLN A 317 -4.79 11.21 -13.78
C GLN A 317 -4.83 9.68 -13.58
N GLY A 318 -6.04 9.11 -13.58
CA GLY A 318 -6.24 7.66 -13.49
C GLY A 318 -5.86 7.03 -12.14
N VAL A 319 -5.86 7.80 -11.05
CA VAL A 319 -5.40 7.33 -9.73
C VAL A 319 -6.39 6.45 -8.97
N PHE A 320 -7.67 6.49 -9.32
CA PHE A 320 -8.70 5.71 -8.64
C PHE A 320 -9.44 4.79 -9.60
N ASP A 321 -9.72 3.58 -9.14
CA ASP A 321 -10.78 2.74 -9.68
C ASP A 321 -12.03 2.98 -8.82
N ILE A 322 -13.19 3.19 -9.46
CA ILE A 322 -14.46 3.48 -8.77
C ILE A 322 -15.49 2.44 -9.16
N GLU A 323 -16.02 1.76 -8.15
CA GLU A 323 -17.07 0.75 -8.30
C GLU A 323 -18.35 1.19 -7.60
N ALA A 324 -19.51 0.84 -8.16
CA ALA A 324 -20.82 1.05 -7.55
C ALA A 324 -21.45 -0.27 -7.11
N THR A 325 -22.33 -0.21 -6.10
CA THR A 325 -23.16 -1.35 -5.72
C THR A 325 -24.31 -1.56 -6.70
N THR A 326 -24.35 -2.74 -7.30
CA THR A 326 -25.41 -3.22 -8.21
C THR A 326 -25.99 -4.54 -7.69
N GLU A 327 -26.99 -5.08 -8.38
CA GLU A 327 -27.57 -6.40 -8.04
C GLU A 327 -26.49 -7.51 -8.04
N ASN A 328 -25.53 -7.43 -8.97
CA ASN A 328 -24.46 -8.40 -9.14
C ASN A 328 -23.28 -8.23 -8.18
N GLY A 329 -23.21 -7.13 -7.42
CA GLY A 329 -22.10 -6.85 -6.50
C GLY A 329 -21.47 -5.49 -6.75
N TRP A 330 -20.14 -5.43 -6.70
CA TRP A 330 -19.39 -4.24 -7.10
C TRP A 330 -19.16 -4.27 -8.60
N GLU A 331 -19.50 -3.18 -9.29
CA GLU A 331 -19.33 -3.04 -10.74
C GLU A 331 -18.51 -1.79 -11.05
N LEU A 332 -17.45 -1.94 -11.85
CA LEU A 332 -16.47 -0.89 -12.15
C LEU A 332 -17.04 0.14 -13.14
N MET A 333 -16.79 1.42 -12.88
CA MET A 333 -17.12 2.52 -13.79
C MET A 333 -15.94 2.83 -14.71
N ASP A 334 -16.17 2.85 -16.02
CA ASP A 334 -15.11 3.06 -17.01
C ASP A 334 -14.73 4.54 -17.19
N ASN A 335 -15.70 5.45 -17.04
CA ASN A 335 -15.51 6.88 -17.35
C ASN A 335 -15.46 7.72 -16.07
N VAL A 336 -14.29 7.71 -15.44
CA VAL A 336 -13.97 8.46 -14.22
C VAL A 336 -12.89 9.49 -14.50
N GLU A 337 -13.19 10.73 -14.16
CA GLU A 337 -12.29 11.87 -14.36
C GLU A 337 -12.02 12.58 -13.03
N ILE A 338 -10.81 13.08 -12.86
CA ILE A 338 -10.38 13.78 -11.65
C ILE A 338 -9.90 15.18 -12.04
N TYR A 339 -10.43 16.18 -11.33
CA TYR A 339 -10.23 17.59 -11.62
C TYR A 339 -9.69 18.34 -10.41
N PRO A 340 -8.84 19.37 -10.62
CA PRO A 340 -8.52 20.31 -9.54
C PRO A 340 -9.76 21.12 -9.17
N CYS A 341 -9.93 21.41 -7.88
CA CYS A 341 -11.06 22.22 -7.42
C CYS A 341 -10.91 23.70 -7.84
N ALA A 342 -12.03 24.34 -8.11
CA ALA A 342 -12.10 25.80 -8.26
C ALA A 342 -12.07 26.50 -6.88
N PRO A 343 -11.61 27.77 -6.79
CA PRO A 343 -11.59 28.51 -5.52
C PRO A 343 -12.96 28.68 -4.84
N GLN A 344 -14.05 28.55 -5.61
CA GLN A 344 -15.43 28.64 -5.12
C GLN A 344 -15.91 27.31 -4.49
N GLU A 345 -15.31 26.19 -4.89
CA GLU A 345 -15.69 24.85 -4.46
C GLU A 345 -15.03 24.51 -3.11
N CYS A 346 -13.70 24.63 -3.02
CA CYS A 346 -12.96 24.42 -1.78
C CYS A 346 -11.62 25.16 -1.74
N GLN A 347 -11.02 25.24 -0.54
CA GLN A 347 -9.67 25.79 -0.35
C GLN A 347 -8.57 24.78 -0.70
N MET A 348 -8.78 23.51 -0.37
CA MET A 348 -7.86 22.41 -0.63
C MET A 348 -8.65 21.12 -0.85
N GLY A 349 -8.35 20.40 -1.93
CA GLY A 349 -9.11 19.23 -2.32
C GLY A 349 -9.01 18.91 -3.80
N PHE A 350 -9.86 17.99 -4.24
CA PHE A 350 -10.02 17.62 -5.63
C PHE A 350 -11.46 17.21 -5.89
N LYS A 351 -11.82 17.15 -7.17
CA LYS A 351 -13.15 16.75 -7.65
C LYS A 351 -13.05 15.46 -8.46
N VAL A 352 -13.96 14.54 -8.21
CA VAL A 352 -14.15 13.31 -8.97
C VAL A 352 -15.46 13.40 -9.73
N LYS A 353 -15.45 13.09 -11.01
CA LYS A 353 -16.63 13.07 -11.87
C LYS A 353 -16.75 11.71 -12.55
N CYS A 354 -17.88 11.05 -12.34
CA CYS A 354 -18.19 9.74 -12.92
C CYS A 354 -19.30 9.92 -13.94
N HIS A 355 -19.04 9.51 -15.18
CA HIS A 355 -20.02 9.49 -16.27
C HIS A 355 -20.52 8.06 -16.44
N ILE A 356 -21.82 7.86 -16.23
CA ILE A 356 -22.44 6.55 -16.23
C ILE A 356 -23.49 6.50 -17.34
N ASP A 357 -23.24 5.63 -18.31
CA ASP A 357 -24.11 5.45 -19.46
C ASP A 357 -25.39 4.68 -19.11
N THR A 358 -26.35 4.70 -20.04
CA THR A 358 -27.65 4.03 -19.88
C THR A 358 -27.54 2.50 -19.86
N GLY A 359 -26.43 1.94 -20.36
CA GLY A 359 -26.16 0.49 -20.34
C GLY A 359 -25.59 -0.04 -19.02
N PHE A 360 -25.11 0.84 -18.14
CA PHE A 360 -24.59 0.43 -16.83
C PHE A 360 -25.73 0.01 -15.89
N ALA A 361 -25.52 -1.01 -15.06
CA ALA A 361 -26.57 -1.55 -14.20
C ALA A 361 -27.18 -0.50 -13.23
N PRO A 362 -28.39 -0.75 -12.70
CA PRO A 362 -28.96 0.07 -11.62
C PRO A 362 -28.03 0.13 -10.41
N ILE A 363 -27.79 1.34 -9.90
CA ILE A 363 -27.02 1.55 -8.67
C ILE A 363 -27.99 1.48 -7.49
N ILE A 364 -27.87 0.45 -6.66
CA ILE A 364 -28.89 0.12 -5.65
C ILE A 364 -28.27 -0.09 -4.25
N PRO A 365 -29.06 0.10 -3.18
CA PRO A 365 -28.65 -0.26 -1.82
C PRO A 365 -28.46 -1.77 -1.67
N ARG A 366 -27.35 -2.19 -1.04
CA ARG A 366 -27.03 -3.61 -0.77
C ARG A 366 -26.87 -3.93 0.71
N PHE A 367 -26.50 -2.95 1.52
CA PHE A 367 -26.20 -3.14 2.94
C PHE A 367 -27.47 -3.06 3.79
N ALA A 368 -27.73 -4.10 4.59
CA ALA A 368 -28.95 -4.21 5.38
C ALA A 368 -29.12 -3.09 6.41
N HIS A 369 -28.03 -2.57 6.97
CA HIS A 369 -28.04 -1.44 7.91
C HIS A 369 -28.27 -0.09 7.22
N LEU A 370 -28.12 -0.02 5.90
CA LEU A 370 -28.33 1.16 5.05
C LEU A 370 -29.31 0.84 3.91
N PRO A 371 -30.58 0.54 4.22
CA PRO A 371 -31.56 0.03 3.24
C PRO A 371 -31.92 1.03 2.13
N HIS A 372 -31.45 2.28 2.21
CA HIS A 372 -31.77 3.36 1.27
C HIS A 372 -30.55 3.93 0.56
N SER A 373 -29.35 3.46 0.90
CA SER A 373 -28.11 4.05 0.42
C SER A 373 -27.37 3.04 -0.43
N ALA A 374 -27.14 3.43 -1.69
CA ALA A 374 -26.16 2.76 -2.51
C ALA A 374 -24.76 3.26 -2.14
N SER A 375 -23.75 2.50 -2.55
CA SER A 375 -22.37 2.77 -2.16
C SER A 375 -21.46 2.89 -3.37
N LEU A 376 -20.51 3.81 -3.25
CA LEU A 376 -19.39 3.94 -4.16
C LEU A 376 -18.12 3.52 -3.43
N LYS A 377 -17.36 2.61 -4.03
CA LYS A 377 -16.05 2.16 -3.54
C LYS A 377 -14.98 2.80 -4.40
N ILE A 378 -14.18 3.66 -3.80
CA ILE A 378 -13.06 4.36 -4.43
C ILE A 378 -11.76 3.71 -3.94
N THR A 379 -11.09 2.98 -4.82
CA THR A 379 -9.86 2.24 -4.51
C THR A 379 -8.65 2.81 -5.23
N LEU A 380 -7.48 2.71 -4.59
CA LEU A 380 -6.21 3.14 -5.17
C LEU A 380 -5.81 2.22 -6.32
N LYS A 381 -5.59 2.82 -7.49
CA LYS A 381 -5.05 2.10 -8.64
C LYS A 381 -3.55 1.94 -8.50
N ARG A 382 -3.04 0.71 -8.61
CA ARG A 382 -1.60 0.42 -8.49
C ARG A 382 -0.80 0.90 -9.70
N GLN A 383 -1.39 0.79 -10.89
CA GLN A 383 -0.79 1.20 -12.17
C GLN A 383 -1.29 2.60 -12.55
N SER A 384 -1.01 3.59 -11.71
CA SER A 384 -1.28 5.01 -11.97
C SER A 384 0.02 5.77 -12.22
N ASN A 385 -0.06 6.97 -12.80
CA ASN A 385 1.13 7.82 -13.02
C ASN A 385 1.87 8.17 -11.71
N CYS A 386 1.13 8.37 -10.62
CA CYS A 386 1.70 8.53 -9.29
C CYS A 386 0.83 7.80 -8.28
N PHE A 387 1.41 6.92 -7.46
CA PHE A 387 0.63 6.14 -6.51
C PHE A 387 -0.03 7.03 -5.44
N PRO A 388 -1.37 6.99 -5.27
CA PRO A 388 -2.08 8.15 -4.73
C PRO A 388 -2.00 8.22 -3.20
N TYR A 389 -1.81 7.07 -2.55
CA TYR A 389 -1.60 6.98 -1.11
C TYR A 389 -0.47 7.93 -0.64
N ALA A 390 0.60 8.01 -1.42
CA ALA A 390 1.78 8.79 -1.08
C ALA A 390 1.47 10.29 -0.95
N ILE A 391 0.60 10.79 -1.82
CA ILE A 391 0.18 12.18 -1.84
C ILE A 391 -0.81 12.44 -0.71
N PHE A 392 -1.77 11.53 -0.51
CA PHE A 392 -2.92 11.79 0.34
C PHE A 392 -2.76 11.44 1.82
N ARG A 393 -1.76 10.62 2.20
CA ARG A 393 -1.59 10.13 3.58
C ARG A 393 -1.47 11.23 4.64
N ASP A 394 -1.03 12.42 4.25
CA ASP A 394 -0.77 13.57 5.13
C ASP A 394 -1.89 14.61 5.15
N PHE A 395 -3.08 14.26 4.66
CA PHE A 395 -4.27 15.13 4.70
C PHE A 395 -5.44 14.51 5.47
N GLU A 396 -6.21 15.37 6.14
CA GLU A 396 -7.46 15.05 6.81
C GLU A 396 -8.65 15.23 5.86
N LEU A 397 -9.60 14.28 5.89
CA LEU A 397 -10.89 14.45 5.23
C LEU A 397 -11.76 15.35 6.10
N SER A 398 -12.29 16.42 5.53
CA SER A 398 -13.13 17.38 6.27
C SER A 398 -14.59 17.31 5.88
N LYS A 399 -14.87 17.22 4.58
CA LYS A 399 -16.22 17.22 4.03
C LYS A 399 -16.23 16.54 2.67
N LEU A 400 -17.32 15.84 2.36
CA LEU A 400 -17.67 15.39 1.02
C LEU A 400 -18.90 16.18 0.56
N ALA A 401 -18.77 16.97 -0.50
CA ALA A 401 -19.91 17.59 -1.17
C ALA A 401 -20.19 16.79 -2.45
N MET A 402 -21.40 16.24 -2.55
CA MET A 402 -21.75 15.28 -3.58
C MET A 402 -22.96 15.81 -4.34
N SER A 403 -22.95 15.64 -5.66
CA SER A 403 -24.09 15.96 -6.50
C SER A 403 -24.29 14.92 -7.59
N THR A 404 -25.53 14.76 -8.01
CA THR A 404 -25.89 13.87 -9.13
C THR A 404 -26.74 14.62 -10.13
N GLN A 405 -26.55 14.30 -11.40
CA GLN A 405 -27.41 14.72 -12.50
C GLN A 405 -27.88 13.46 -13.21
N VAL A 406 -29.19 13.28 -13.31
CA VAL A 406 -29.80 12.12 -13.96
C VAL A 406 -30.79 12.61 -15.00
N SER A 407 -30.70 12.08 -16.21
CA SER A 407 -31.63 12.39 -17.28
C SER A 407 -32.27 11.14 -17.90
N GLY A 408 -33.52 11.30 -18.35
CA GLY A 408 -34.29 10.26 -19.00
C GLY A 408 -34.93 9.24 -18.06
N VAL A 409 -35.31 9.64 -16.83
CA VAL A 409 -35.98 8.73 -15.88
C VAL A 409 -37.45 8.54 -16.29
N THR A 410 -37.80 7.34 -16.72
CA THR A 410 -39.16 6.93 -17.15
C THR A 410 -39.92 6.07 -16.13
N GLN A 411 -39.23 5.39 -15.22
CA GLN A 411 -39.81 4.53 -14.19
C GLN A 411 -40.42 5.40 -13.09
N MET A 412 -41.74 5.51 -13.09
CA MET A 412 -42.51 6.28 -12.13
C MET A 412 -43.93 5.73 -12.03
N GLN A 413 -44.60 5.96 -10.91
CA GLN A 413 -46.02 5.66 -10.76
C GLN A 413 -46.83 6.95 -10.87
N LEU A 414 -47.79 6.96 -11.78
CA LEU A 414 -48.64 8.10 -12.07
C LEU A 414 -50.06 7.85 -11.58
N PHE A 415 -50.70 8.87 -11.02
CA PHE A 415 -52.09 8.79 -10.55
C PHE A 415 -52.87 10.02 -11.01
N ASN A 416 -53.95 9.81 -11.74
CA ASN A 416 -54.91 10.86 -12.11
C ASN A 416 -56.22 10.66 -11.29
N PRO A 417 -57.28 11.46 -11.51
CA PRO A 417 -58.54 11.29 -10.76
C PRO A 417 -59.25 9.94 -11.01
N GLU A 418 -58.91 9.23 -12.09
CA GLU A 418 -59.48 7.94 -12.47
C GLU A 418 -58.70 6.74 -11.87
N GLY A 419 -57.51 6.98 -11.30
CA GLY A 419 -56.70 5.97 -10.62
C GLY A 419 -55.23 5.97 -11.06
N GLN A 420 -54.56 4.83 -10.85
CA GLN A 420 -53.19 4.63 -11.29
C GLN A 420 -53.13 4.46 -12.81
N VAL A 421 -52.14 5.09 -13.42
CA VAL A 421 -51.92 5.10 -14.86
C VAL A 421 -50.61 4.39 -15.20
N ASP A 422 -50.63 3.62 -16.28
CA ASP A 422 -49.43 2.99 -16.85
C ASP A 422 -48.72 3.98 -17.78
N SER A 423 -47.54 4.45 -17.38
CA SER A 423 -46.73 5.41 -18.14
C SER A 423 -46.02 4.79 -19.36
N SER A 424 -46.08 3.47 -19.53
CA SER A 424 -45.51 2.77 -20.70
C SER A 424 -46.40 2.84 -21.95
N GLN A 425 -47.65 3.25 -21.79
CA GLN A 425 -48.64 3.41 -22.87
C GLN A 425 -49.14 4.85 -22.92
N PRO A 426 -49.67 5.33 -24.06
CA PRO A 426 -50.30 6.64 -24.13
C PRO A 426 -51.48 6.77 -23.14
N PHE A 427 -51.51 7.87 -22.37
CA PHE A 427 -52.51 8.07 -21.32
C PHE A 427 -53.03 9.50 -21.23
N PHE A 428 -54.21 9.68 -20.65
CA PHE A 428 -54.78 11.00 -20.42
C PHE A 428 -54.28 11.60 -19.12
N LEU A 429 -53.54 12.71 -19.21
CA LEU A 429 -52.82 13.33 -18.09
C LEU A 429 -53.76 13.70 -16.92
N PHE A 430 -54.93 14.25 -17.23
CA PHE A 430 -55.92 14.72 -16.26
C PHE A 430 -57.20 13.88 -16.25
N GLY A 431 -57.13 12.63 -16.76
CA GLY A 431 -58.29 11.77 -16.97
C GLY A 431 -58.99 12.00 -18.32
N SER A 432 -59.95 11.14 -18.64
CA SER A 432 -60.68 11.14 -19.92
C SER A 432 -61.55 12.38 -20.15
N GLN A 433 -62.04 13.01 -19.06
CA GLN A 433 -62.80 14.26 -19.08
C GLN A 433 -62.21 15.27 -18.09
N PRO A 434 -61.15 16.00 -18.46
CA PRO A 434 -60.50 16.99 -17.60
C PRO A 434 -61.47 18.09 -17.15
N TYR A 435 -61.41 18.43 -15.86
CA TYR A 435 -62.13 19.54 -15.22
C TYR A 435 -61.15 20.45 -14.46
N LEU A 436 -61.59 21.63 -14.03
CA LEU A 436 -60.78 22.53 -13.21
C LEU A 436 -60.35 21.82 -11.91
N ASP A 437 -59.10 21.95 -11.50
CA ASP A 437 -58.48 21.23 -10.37
C ASP A 437 -58.28 19.72 -10.60
N ALA A 438 -58.44 19.22 -11.84
CA ALA A 438 -57.94 17.90 -12.19
C ALA A 438 -56.41 17.85 -12.03
N TYR A 439 -55.88 16.70 -11.60
CA TYR A 439 -54.49 16.58 -11.21
C TYR A 439 -53.81 15.34 -11.80
N VAL A 440 -52.49 15.35 -11.77
CA VAL A 440 -51.67 14.13 -11.86
C VAL A 440 -50.67 14.13 -10.71
N VAL A 441 -50.58 13.03 -9.98
CA VAL A 441 -49.57 12.79 -8.95
C VAL A 441 -48.49 11.88 -9.54
N ILE A 442 -47.24 12.31 -9.40
CA ILE A 442 -46.03 11.62 -9.82
C ILE A 442 -45.33 11.10 -8.56
N ALA A 443 -45.22 9.78 -8.46
CA ALA A 443 -44.54 9.10 -7.37
C ALA A 443 -43.32 8.36 -7.90
N ASN A 444 -42.13 8.72 -7.41
CA ASN A 444 -40.87 8.07 -7.74
C ASN A 444 -40.02 7.98 -6.46
N GLU A 445 -39.66 6.76 -6.05
CA GLU A 445 -38.94 6.51 -4.80
C GLU A 445 -37.56 7.17 -4.80
N GLU A 446 -36.83 7.04 -5.91
CA GLU A 446 -35.47 7.56 -6.06
C GLU A 446 -35.39 9.06 -5.83
N ILE A 447 -36.27 9.84 -6.47
CA ILE A 447 -36.34 11.29 -6.32
C ILE A 447 -36.79 11.63 -4.90
N ALA A 448 -37.84 10.97 -4.38
CA ALA A 448 -38.42 11.26 -3.07
C ALA A 448 -37.45 11.07 -1.89
N ARG A 449 -36.39 10.28 -2.05
CA ARG A 449 -35.35 10.05 -1.05
C ARG A 449 -34.19 11.05 -1.10
N LYS A 450 -34.20 11.99 -2.05
CA LYS A 450 -33.07 12.90 -2.31
C LYS A 450 -33.41 14.35 -2.10
N SER A 451 -32.40 15.14 -1.76
CA SER A 451 -32.51 16.60 -1.73
C SER A 451 -32.32 17.16 -3.13
N ILE A 452 -33.43 17.35 -3.85
CA ILE A 452 -33.44 17.83 -5.24
C ILE A 452 -33.14 19.34 -5.29
N SER A 453 -32.22 19.75 -6.17
CA SER A 453 -31.93 21.15 -6.47
C SER A 453 -32.65 21.64 -7.73
N GLN A 454 -32.78 20.77 -8.73
CA GLN A 454 -33.46 21.05 -10.01
C GLN A 454 -34.25 19.82 -10.47
N LEU A 455 -35.41 20.06 -11.07
CA LEU A 455 -36.28 19.02 -11.63
C LEU A 455 -36.79 19.50 -12.99
N SER A 456 -36.73 18.67 -14.02
CA SER A 456 -37.36 18.95 -15.30
C SER A 456 -38.29 17.80 -15.69
N LEU A 457 -39.51 18.12 -16.10
CA LEU A 457 -40.47 17.16 -16.62
C LEU A 457 -40.61 17.33 -18.13
N HIS A 458 -40.46 16.22 -18.84
CA HIS A 458 -40.51 16.15 -20.30
C HIS A 458 -41.80 15.43 -20.67
N LEU A 459 -42.65 16.08 -21.47
CA LEU A 459 -43.93 15.55 -21.91
C LEU A 459 -43.99 15.60 -23.43
N ASP A 460 -44.26 14.46 -24.05
CA ASP A 460 -44.59 14.38 -25.48
C ASP A 460 -46.10 14.21 -25.64
N TRP A 461 -46.71 15.10 -26.41
CA TRP A 461 -48.14 15.15 -26.63
C TRP A 461 -48.56 14.33 -27.86
N GLY A 462 -49.57 13.51 -27.67
CA GLY A 462 -50.30 12.85 -28.75
C GLY A 462 -51.50 13.68 -29.22
N ASN A 463 -51.90 13.47 -30.48
CA ASN A 463 -53.13 13.98 -31.07
C ASN A 463 -53.33 15.51 -30.99
N LEU A 464 -52.26 16.29 -30.99
CA LEU A 464 -52.36 17.75 -31.01
C LEU A 464 -53.06 18.27 -32.28
N PRO A 465 -53.84 19.36 -32.18
CA PRO A 465 -54.39 20.05 -33.35
C PRO A 465 -53.31 20.47 -34.35
N ARG A 466 -53.49 20.11 -35.63
CA ARG A 466 -52.52 20.36 -36.72
C ARG A 466 -52.63 21.74 -37.39
N GLY A 467 -53.53 22.60 -36.92
CA GLY A 467 -53.76 23.93 -37.49
C GLY A 467 -52.61 24.90 -37.23
N SER A 468 -52.43 25.89 -38.12
CA SER A 468 -51.35 26.89 -38.02
C SER A 468 -51.49 27.82 -36.80
N ASP A 469 -52.71 27.95 -36.27
CA ASP A 469 -53.05 28.79 -35.10
C ASP A 469 -53.38 27.96 -33.84
N GLY A 470 -53.05 26.66 -33.85
CA GLY A 470 -53.17 25.78 -32.68
C GLY A 470 -54.59 25.74 -32.09
N PHE A 471 -54.70 25.93 -30.78
CA PHE A 471 -55.98 25.84 -30.07
C PHE A 471 -56.96 26.97 -30.40
N LYS A 472 -56.47 28.13 -30.84
CA LYS A 472 -57.35 29.24 -31.25
C LYS A 472 -58.20 28.86 -32.46
N GLN A 473 -57.60 28.19 -33.44
CA GLN A 473 -58.31 27.68 -34.60
C GLN A 473 -59.15 26.45 -34.25
N TYR A 474 -58.62 25.54 -33.43
CA TYR A 474 -59.30 24.30 -33.09
C TYR A 474 -60.62 24.52 -32.33
N TYR A 475 -60.63 25.49 -31.41
CA TYR A 475 -61.79 25.83 -30.58
C TYR A 475 -62.53 27.09 -31.07
N ALA A 476 -62.41 27.48 -32.34
CA ALA A 476 -63.00 28.72 -32.86
C ALA A 476 -64.52 28.84 -32.64
N GLU A 477 -65.23 27.71 -32.55
CA GLU A 477 -66.68 27.65 -32.35
C GLU A 477 -67.11 27.63 -30.86
N TYR A 478 -66.16 27.60 -29.92
CA TYR A 478 -66.45 27.56 -28.50
C TYR A 478 -66.62 28.98 -27.94
N HIS A 479 -67.47 29.13 -26.91
CA HIS A 479 -67.74 30.43 -26.29
C HIS A 479 -66.50 31.04 -25.61
N TYR A 480 -65.65 30.20 -25.02
CA TYR A 480 -64.41 30.64 -24.39
C TYR A 480 -63.31 30.85 -25.45
N PRO A 481 -62.59 31.99 -25.44
CA PRO A 481 -61.55 32.29 -26.42
C PRO A 481 -60.26 31.52 -26.10
N TYR A 482 -60.22 30.24 -26.46
CA TYR A 482 -59.06 29.38 -26.26
C TYR A 482 -57.84 29.86 -27.05
N THR A 483 -56.69 29.82 -26.39
CA THR A 483 -55.36 30.04 -26.96
C THR A 483 -54.42 28.96 -26.42
N ASN A 484 -53.23 28.82 -27.01
CA ASN A 484 -52.26 27.84 -26.51
C ASN A 484 -51.82 28.12 -25.06
N ALA A 485 -51.89 29.38 -24.62
CA ALA A 485 -51.57 29.82 -23.26
C ALA A 485 -52.76 29.74 -22.28
N SER A 486 -53.96 29.38 -22.74
CA SER A 486 -55.16 29.34 -21.89
C SER A 486 -55.10 28.23 -20.84
N PHE A 487 -54.43 27.12 -21.16
CA PHE A 487 -54.32 25.96 -20.28
C PHE A 487 -53.16 26.18 -19.32
N GLN A 488 -53.46 26.47 -18.06
CA GLN A 488 -52.45 26.71 -17.04
C GLN A 488 -52.47 25.65 -15.97
N PHE A 489 -51.30 25.32 -15.44
CA PHE A 489 -51.16 24.42 -14.32
C PHE A 489 -50.27 25.02 -13.22
N ARG A 490 -50.36 24.39 -12.05
CA ARG A 490 -49.55 24.64 -10.87
C ARG A 490 -48.87 23.34 -10.43
N ALA A 491 -47.64 23.42 -9.95
CA ALA A 491 -46.91 22.28 -9.42
C ALA A 491 -46.84 22.34 -7.88
N GLU A 492 -47.08 21.21 -7.23
CA GLU A 492 -47.10 21.06 -5.78
C GLU A 492 -46.33 19.82 -5.34
N VAL A 493 -45.62 19.91 -4.22
CA VAL A 493 -44.89 18.78 -3.61
C VAL A 493 -45.46 18.50 -2.23
N LEU A 494 -45.63 17.23 -1.90
CA LEU A 494 -46.07 16.81 -0.58
C LEU A 494 -44.90 16.99 0.41
N ASN A 495 -45.12 17.79 1.45
CA ASN A 495 -44.17 18.03 2.53
C ASN A 495 -44.91 18.07 3.87
N SER A 496 -44.48 17.23 4.81
CA SER A 496 -45.08 17.06 6.14
C SER A 496 -46.60 16.81 6.11
N GLY A 497 -47.11 16.19 5.05
CA GLY A 497 -48.53 15.87 4.84
C GLY A 497 -49.36 17.00 4.22
N GLN A 498 -48.74 18.12 3.84
CA GLN A 498 -49.39 19.23 3.14
C GLN A 498 -48.82 19.39 1.74
N TRP A 499 -49.65 19.78 0.77
CA TRP A 499 -49.20 20.12 -0.58
C TRP A 499 -48.66 21.55 -0.58
N VAL A 500 -47.39 21.71 -0.97
CA VAL A 500 -46.70 23.00 -1.01
C VAL A 500 -46.36 23.32 -2.46
N GLU A 501 -46.72 24.51 -2.92
CA GLU A 501 -46.44 24.96 -4.29
C GLU A 501 -44.93 25.11 -4.54
N PHE A 502 -44.48 24.74 -5.74
CA PHE A 502 -43.10 24.98 -6.18
C PHE A 502 -43.06 25.43 -7.64
N GLY A 503 -42.07 26.28 -7.97
CA GLY A 503 -41.91 26.88 -9.29
C GLY A 503 -42.81 28.10 -9.54
N PRO A 504 -42.71 28.71 -10.74
CA PRO A 504 -43.56 29.83 -11.15
C PRO A 504 -45.07 29.56 -11.07
N THR A 505 -45.85 30.59 -10.72
CA THR A 505 -47.31 30.56 -10.74
C THR A 505 -47.84 30.68 -12.17
N GLY A 506 -48.66 29.73 -12.63
CA GLY A 506 -49.40 29.82 -13.89
C GLY A 506 -48.59 29.41 -15.13
N PHE A 507 -48.03 28.20 -15.14
CA PHE A 507 -47.36 27.67 -16.33
C PHE A 507 -48.36 27.28 -17.41
N SER A 508 -48.14 27.74 -18.64
CA SER A 508 -48.84 27.19 -19.81
C SER A 508 -48.51 25.71 -19.97
N LEU A 509 -49.52 24.87 -20.17
CA LEU A 509 -49.34 23.46 -20.43
C LEU A 509 -48.75 23.21 -21.82
N PHE A 510 -49.09 24.06 -22.80
CA PHE A 510 -48.66 23.93 -24.19
C PHE A 510 -47.78 25.10 -24.65
N THR A 511 -47.00 24.84 -25.69
CA THR A 511 -46.12 25.84 -26.33
C THR A 511 -46.12 25.70 -27.85
N PRO A 512 -45.77 26.76 -28.60
CA PRO A 512 -45.63 28.16 -28.17
C PRO A 512 -46.98 28.80 -27.79
N ALA A 513 -46.95 29.96 -27.13
CA ALA A 513 -48.16 30.67 -26.66
C ALA A 513 -49.13 31.08 -27.80
N SER A 514 -48.62 31.21 -29.02
CA SER A 514 -49.40 31.45 -30.24
C SER A 514 -48.79 30.70 -31.44
N GLY A 515 -49.63 30.30 -32.40
CA GLY A 515 -49.22 29.55 -33.59
C GLY A 515 -49.34 28.02 -33.43
N ALA A 516 -48.64 27.29 -34.29
CA ALA A 516 -48.68 25.83 -34.33
C ALA A 516 -48.10 25.19 -33.07
N LEU A 517 -48.80 24.22 -32.49
CA LEU A 517 -48.43 23.54 -31.25
C LEU A 517 -47.18 22.66 -31.43
N ARG A 518 -46.29 22.66 -30.45
CA ARG A 518 -45.17 21.73 -30.35
C ARG A 518 -45.59 20.44 -29.67
N HIS A 519 -45.05 19.33 -30.18
CA HIS A 519 -45.29 18.00 -29.63
C HIS A 519 -44.53 17.80 -28.31
N ASP A 520 -43.34 18.38 -28.19
CA ASP A 520 -42.49 18.35 -27.01
C ASP A 520 -42.82 19.52 -26.05
N ARG A 521 -42.87 19.21 -24.75
CA ARG A 521 -42.98 20.20 -23.67
C ARG A 521 -41.99 19.88 -22.56
N HIS A 522 -41.07 20.83 -22.34
CA HIS A 522 -40.12 20.80 -21.24
C HIS A 522 -40.56 21.77 -20.14
N LEU A 523 -40.75 21.24 -18.93
CA LEU A 523 -41.15 21.99 -17.75
C LEU A 523 -39.97 22.00 -16.77
N HIS A 524 -39.34 23.16 -16.59
CA HIS A 524 -38.15 23.29 -15.75
C HIS A 524 -38.51 23.94 -14.41
N PHE A 525 -38.18 23.24 -13.32
CA PHE A 525 -38.35 23.68 -11.95
C PHE A 525 -36.96 23.86 -11.30
N LEU A 526 -36.60 25.12 -11.05
CA LEU A 526 -35.32 25.50 -10.44
C LEU A 526 -35.52 25.80 -8.95
N ASN A 527 -34.43 25.72 -8.17
CA ASN A 527 -34.40 26.05 -6.74
C ASN A 527 -35.34 25.19 -5.87
N MET A 528 -35.38 23.89 -6.16
CA MET A 528 -36.16 22.90 -5.38
C MET A 528 -35.59 22.63 -3.98
N ARG A 529 -34.45 23.24 -3.65
CA ARG A 529 -33.74 23.04 -2.39
C ARG A 529 -34.64 23.41 -1.22
N ASN A 530 -34.81 22.50 -0.27
CA ASN A 530 -35.72 22.62 0.88
C ASN A 530 -37.22 22.67 0.52
N GLY A 531 -37.60 22.37 -0.72
CA GLY A 531 -39.02 22.30 -1.13
C GLY A 531 -39.78 21.18 -0.41
N TYR A 532 -39.08 20.13 -0.01
CA TYR A 532 -39.63 19.05 0.81
C TYR A 532 -38.54 18.35 1.63
N THR A 533 -38.97 17.56 2.62
CA THR A 533 -38.06 16.71 3.41
C THR A 533 -37.96 15.32 2.78
N PRO A 534 -36.76 14.80 2.47
CA PRO A 534 -36.61 13.46 1.90
C PRO A 534 -37.28 12.34 2.70
N VAL A 535 -37.76 11.31 2.00
CA VAL A 535 -38.45 10.16 2.61
C VAL A 535 -37.44 9.20 3.24
N THR A 536 -37.59 8.95 4.53
CA THR A 536 -36.75 8.00 5.29
C THR A 536 -37.48 6.71 5.68
N ARG A 537 -38.78 6.61 5.38
CA ARG A 537 -39.60 5.42 5.69
C ARG A 537 -39.57 4.41 4.53
N PRO A 538 -39.98 3.15 4.77
CA PRO A 538 -40.17 2.17 3.70
C PRO A 538 -41.11 2.69 2.62
N TRP A 539 -40.79 2.42 1.35
CA TRP A 539 -41.62 2.83 0.23
C TRP A 539 -42.78 1.84 0.04
N PRO A 540 -44.05 2.30 0.08
CA PRO A 540 -45.21 1.43 -0.08
C PRO A 540 -45.43 1.05 -1.55
N LYS A 541 -46.08 -0.11 -1.79
CA LYS A 541 -46.45 -0.55 -3.15
C LYS A 541 -47.38 0.43 -3.88
N THR A 542 -48.26 1.08 -3.13
CA THR A 542 -49.22 2.09 -3.62
C THR A 542 -49.00 3.43 -2.89
N PRO A 543 -48.07 4.27 -3.36
CA PRO A 543 -47.59 5.48 -2.68
C PRO A 543 -48.63 6.58 -2.57
N TYR A 544 -49.57 6.66 -3.51
CA TYR A 544 -50.71 7.57 -3.45
C TYR A 544 -51.98 6.81 -3.06
N SER A 545 -52.15 6.58 -1.76
CA SER A 545 -53.36 5.95 -1.19
C SER A 545 -53.54 6.36 0.28
N ASN A 546 -54.75 6.24 0.82
CA ASN A 546 -55.02 6.52 2.24
C ASN A 546 -54.21 5.63 3.20
N GLN A 547 -53.71 4.48 2.72
CA GLN A 547 -52.95 3.51 3.49
C GLN A 547 -51.43 3.65 3.32
N SER A 548 -50.95 4.56 2.46
CA SER A 548 -49.52 4.65 2.11
C SER A 548 -48.66 5.18 3.26
N GLY A 549 -49.23 6.04 4.12
CA GLY A 549 -48.51 6.67 5.24
C GLY A 549 -47.39 7.64 4.81
N LEU A 550 -47.24 7.91 3.51
CA LEU A 550 -46.27 8.87 3.00
C LEU A 550 -46.72 10.29 3.32
N ARG A 551 -45.80 11.08 3.86
CA ARG A 551 -46.03 12.50 4.18
C ARG A 551 -45.14 13.45 3.38
N ASN A 552 -44.19 12.92 2.61
CA ASN A 552 -43.23 13.70 1.84
C ASN A 552 -42.98 13.09 0.46
N GLY A 553 -42.48 13.88 -0.49
CA GLY A 553 -41.80 13.38 -1.69
C GLY A 553 -42.72 12.90 -2.82
N LEU A 554 -44.01 13.25 -2.78
CA LEU A 554 -44.92 13.10 -3.92
C LEU A 554 -45.03 14.42 -4.66
N PHE A 555 -45.00 14.40 -5.98
CA PHE A 555 -45.14 15.60 -6.82
C PHE A 555 -46.50 15.59 -7.48
N LYS A 556 -47.12 16.75 -7.68
CA LYS A 556 -48.47 16.89 -8.24
C LYS A 556 -48.52 18.06 -9.20
N LEU A 557 -49.12 17.86 -10.37
CA LEU A 557 -49.49 18.93 -11.29
C LEU A 557 -51.00 19.11 -11.25
N LEU A 558 -51.47 20.33 -11.03
CA LEU A 558 -52.88 20.69 -10.87
C LEU A 558 -53.30 21.64 -12.00
N LEU A 559 -54.37 21.35 -12.73
CA LEU A 559 -54.93 22.21 -13.77
C LEU A 559 -55.70 23.38 -13.15
N THR A 560 -55.23 24.61 -13.35
CA THR A 560 -55.78 25.82 -12.69
C THR A 560 -56.50 26.77 -13.64
N ALA A 561 -56.34 26.63 -14.96
CA ALA A 561 -57.04 27.43 -15.95
C ALA A 561 -57.15 26.69 -17.31
N PRO A 562 -58.13 27.03 -18.15
CA PRO A 562 -59.20 28.00 -17.92
C PRO A 562 -60.38 27.38 -17.15
N GLU A 563 -61.34 28.20 -16.68
CA GLU A 563 -62.54 27.74 -15.95
C GLU A 563 -63.29 26.57 -16.66
N PRO A 564 -63.57 26.62 -17.98
CA PRO A 564 -64.18 25.49 -18.70
C PRO A 564 -63.22 24.30 -18.95
N ALA A 565 -62.00 24.32 -18.41
CA ALA A 565 -60.93 23.36 -18.71
C ALA A 565 -60.78 23.17 -20.22
N PHE A 566 -60.92 21.95 -20.75
CA PHE A 566 -60.82 21.65 -22.18
C PHE A 566 -62.17 21.70 -22.93
N GLY A 567 -63.25 22.15 -22.31
CA GLY A 567 -64.56 22.30 -22.97
C GLY A 567 -65.38 21.01 -23.07
N HIS A 568 -65.00 19.94 -22.34
CA HIS A 568 -65.72 18.65 -22.32
C HIS A 568 -67.17 18.78 -21.86
N LYS A 569 -67.43 19.63 -20.86
CA LYS A 569 -68.79 19.91 -20.36
C LYS A 569 -69.62 20.71 -21.37
N ASP A 570 -68.98 21.59 -22.14
CA ASP A 570 -69.64 22.53 -23.04
C ASP A 570 -69.89 21.94 -24.44
N TYR A 571 -69.18 20.89 -24.82
CA TYR A 571 -69.24 20.33 -26.17
C TYR A 571 -70.62 19.78 -26.54
N ALA A 572 -71.23 18.97 -25.68
CA ALA A 572 -72.54 18.37 -25.94
C ALA A 572 -73.66 19.41 -26.15
N PRO A 573 -73.84 20.43 -25.27
CA PRO A 573 -74.83 21.48 -25.52
C PRO A 573 -74.48 22.30 -26.76
N LEU A 574 -73.21 22.67 -26.97
CA LEU A 574 -72.77 23.45 -28.15
C LEU A 574 -73.05 22.72 -29.47
N LEU A 575 -72.80 21.40 -29.53
CA LEU A 575 -73.07 20.59 -30.71
C LEU A 575 -74.57 20.50 -30.98
N SER A 576 -75.38 20.28 -29.94
CA SER A 576 -76.86 20.22 -30.06
C SER A 576 -77.44 21.53 -30.57
N ASP A 577 -76.99 22.66 -30.02
CA ASP A 577 -77.42 24.00 -30.44
C ASP A 577 -77.02 24.29 -31.89
N THR A 578 -75.80 23.91 -32.28
CA THR A 578 -75.30 24.11 -33.65
C THR A 578 -76.07 23.26 -34.66
N LEU A 579 -76.37 21.99 -34.33
CA LEU A 579 -77.18 21.12 -35.18
C LEU A 579 -78.61 21.66 -35.33
N THR A 580 -79.24 22.07 -34.23
CA THR A 580 -80.59 22.66 -34.23
C THR A 580 -80.64 23.95 -35.07
N TYR A 581 -79.62 24.80 -34.94
CA TYR A 581 -79.47 26.00 -35.76
C TYR A 581 -79.29 25.66 -37.25
N ASN A 582 -78.45 24.68 -37.58
CA ASN A 582 -78.14 24.28 -38.95
C ASN A 582 -79.30 23.60 -39.68
N VAL A 583 -80.25 23.03 -38.94
CA VAL A 583 -81.49 22.48 -39.49
C VAL A 583 -82.47 23.58 -39.89
N THR A 584 -82.50 24.71 -39.17
CA THR A 584 -83.53 25.76 -39.31
C THR A 584 -83.11 26.96 -40.17
N LYS A 585 -81.82 27.13 -40.48
CA LYS A 585 -81.28 28.32 -41.17
C LYS A 585 -80.59 27.99 -42.50
N LYS A 586 -80.68 28.90 -43.49
CA LYS A 586 -80.01 28.77 -44.81
C LYS A 586 -78.47 28.84 -44.73
N HIS A 587 -77.93 29.64 -43.81
CA HIS A 587 -76.49 29.71 -43.55
C HIS A 587 -76.13 28.79 -42.38
N LYS A 588 -75.48 27.67 -42.69
CA LYS A 588 -75.05 26.69 -41.70
C LYS A 588 -73.78 27.17 -40.99
N LYS A 589 -73.76 27.10 -39.67
CA LYS A 589 -72.55 27.22 -38.85
C LYS A 589 -71.69 25.97 -38.99
N THR A 590 -70.39 26.15 -38.88
CA THR A 590 -69.39 25.08 -38.74
C THR A 590 -69.67 24.26 -37.49
N LEU A 591 -69.53 22.94 -37.57
CA LEU A 591 -69.70 22.09 -36.39
C LEU A 591 -68.52 22.29 -35.44
N PRO A 592 -68.75 22.38 -34.13
CA PRO A 592 -67.66 22.44 -33.16
C PRO A 592 -66.82 21.16 -33.22
N ASN A 593 -65.48 21.30 -33.18
CA ASN A 593 -64.59 20.16 -33.04
C ASN A 593 -64.76 19.51 -31.66
N GLN A 594 -64.52 18.20 -31.56
CA GLN A 594 -64.46 17.54 -30.26
C GLN A 594 -63.38 18.20 -29.37
N PRO A 595 -63.61 18.32 -28.06
CA PRO A 595 -62.63 18.88 -27.15
C PRO A 595 -61.38 18.01 -27.09
N TYR A 596 -60.20 18.65 -27.08
CA TYR A 596 -58.93 17.95 -26.96
C TYR A 596 -58.77 17.40 -25.54
N THR A 597 -58.47 16.11 -25.41
CA THR A 597 -58.05 15.51 -24.14
C THR A 597 -56.53 15.40 -24.13
N PRO A 598 -55.83 15.97 -23.14
CA PRO A 598 -54.36 15.93 -23.04
C PRO A 598 -53.83 14.50 -22.97
N LEU A 599 -53.44 13.98 -24.14
CA LEU A 599 -52.87 12.66 -24.31
C LEU A 599 -51.34 12.78 -24.27
N VAL A 600 -50.71 12.15 -23.28
CA VAL A 600 -49.26 12.07 -23.17
C VAL A 600 -48.81 10.73 -23.74
N THR A 601 -47.92 10.75 -24.72
CA THR A 601 -47.34 9.55 -25.33
C THR A 601 -46.04 9.13 -24.67
N HIS A 602 -45.29 10.09 -24.12
CA HIS A 602 -44.06 9.83 -23.39
C HIS A 602 -43.88 10.85 -22.28
N ILE A 603 -43.37 10.38 -21.14
CA ILE A 603 -43.06 11.19 -19.97
C ILE A 603 -41.73 10.76 -19.38
N SER A 604 -40.85 11.72 -19.14
CA SER A 604 -39.56 11.47 -18.48
C SER A 604 -39.18 12.63 -17.57
N ILE A 605 -38.34 12.31 -16.59
CA ILE A 605 -37.86 13.25 -15.58
C ILE A 605 -36.35 13.36 -15.68
N ASP A 606 -35.86 14.59 -15.70
CA ASP A 606 -34.46 14.92 -15.45
C ASP A 606 -34.37 15.60 -14.09
N TYR A 607 -33.35 15.27 -13.30
CA TYR A 607 -33.18 15.90 -11.99
C TYR A 607 -31.71 16.09 -11.62
N SER A 608 -31.47 17.07 -10.75
CA SER A 608 -30.20 17.27 -10.06
C SER A 608 -30.42 17.19 -8.56
N ALA A 609 -29.57 16.46 -7.85
CA ALA A 609 -29.65 16.29 -6.40
C ALA A 609 -28.29 16.54 -5.74
N GLU A 610 -28.30 16.97 -4.48
CA GLU A 610 -27.09 17.28 -3.72
C GLU A 610 -27.14 16.67 -2.31
N SER A 611 -25.99 16.20 -1.83
CA SER A 611 -25.79 15.75 -0.45
C SER A 611 -24.43 16.27 0.06
N THR A 612 -24.31 16.41 1.38
CA THR A 612 -23.06 16.80 2.03
C THR A 612 -22.87 15.97 3.28
N ILE A 613 -21.71 15.32 3.39
CA ILE A 613 -21.26 14.67 4.62
C ILE A 613 -20.18 15.55 5.25
N ASP A 614 -20.47 16.11 6.42
CA ASP A 614 -19.51 16.88 7.22
C ASP A 614 -19.02 16.01 8.38
N LEU A 615 -17.73 15.74 8.42
CA LEU A 615 -17.16 14.75 9.33
C LEU A 615 -17.07 15.26 10.77
N LEU A 616 -17.26 16.56 11.02
CA LEU A 616 -17.37 17.12 12.37
C LEU A 616 -18.82 17.19 12.86
N ASN A 617 -19.78 17.33 11.95
CA ASN A 617 -21.19 17.48 12.25
C ASN A 617 -21.92 16.16 11.99
N VAL A 618 -21.88 15.25 12.98
CA VAL A 618 -22.47 13.91 12.86
C VAL A 618 -24.00 14.00 12.85
N ASP A 619 -24.61 13.77 11.70
CA ASP A 619 -26.04 13.54 11.60
C ASP A 619 -26.34 12.04 11.70
N ARG A 620 -26.64 11.56 12.91
CA ARG A 620 -26.99 10.14 13.14
C ARG A 620 -28.33 9.74 12.51
N ARG A 621 -29.13 10.68 12.00
CA ARG A 621 -30.34 10.39 11.23
C ARG A 621 -30.06 10.22 9.74
N SER A 622 -28.88 10.66 9.28
CA SER A 622 -28.44 10.43 7.91
C SER A 622 -28.22 8.94 7.67
N GLN A 623 -28.62 8.46 6.49
CA GLN A 623 -28.34 7.10 6.02
C GLN A 623 -26.97 7.07 5.32
N SER A 624 -26.00 7.85 5.80
CA SER A 624 -24.72 8.03 5.14
C SER A 624 -23.60 7.38 5.96
N GLU A 625 -22.68 6.69 5.29
CA GLU A 625 -21.55 6.02 5.93
C GLU A 625 -20.28 6.23 5.11
N ILE A 626 -19.14 6.37 5.79
CA ILE A 626 -17.83 6.35 5.16
C ILE A 626 -16.97 5.30 5.85
N ILE A 627 -16.43 4.36 5.07
CA ILE A 627 -15.57 3.28 5.53
C ILE A 627 -14.19 3.43 4.87
N HIS A 628 -13.12 3.37 5.65
CA HIS A 628 -11.77 3.18 5.15
C HIS A 628 -11.50 1.72 4.85
N LEU A 629 -10.93 1.45 3.67
CA LEU A 629 -10.42 0.14 3.31
C LEU A 629 -8.93 0.06 3.66
N HIS A 630 -8.61 -0.87 4.57
CA HIS A 630 -7.25 -1.23 4.95
C HIS A 630 -6.81 -2.50 4.20
N PRO A 631 -5.52 -2.76 4.00
CA PRO A 631 -5.03 -3.97 3.31
C PRO A 631 -5.54 -5.31 3.86
N PHE A 632 -5.91 -5.36 5.15
CA PHE A 632 -6.36 -6.57 5.83
C PHE A 632 -7.75 -6.46 6.50
N GLY A 633 -8.43 -5.33 6.35
CA GLY A 633 -9.73 -5.09 6.99
C GLY A 633 -10.32 -3.72 6.63
N GLU A 634 -11.24 -3.22 7.43
CA GLU A 634 -11.95 -1.97 7.18
C GLU A 634 -12.26 -1.20 8.47
N ASN A 635 -12.54 0.10 8.37
CA ASN A 635 -12.90 0.92 9.52
C ASN A 635 -13.95 1.98 9.17
N SER A 636 -15.10 1.96 9.85
CA SER A 636 -16.14 2.98 9.68
C SER A 636 -15.71 4.28 10.36
N ILE A 637 -15.43 5.32 9.57
CA ILE A 637 -14.98 6.64 10.04
C ILE A 637 -16.12 7.65 10.14
N TYR A 638 -17.28 7.38 9.52
CA TYR A 638 -18.49 8.17 9.66
C TYR A 638 -19.72 7.26 9.56
N PRO A 639 -20.71 7.36 10.47
CA PRO A 639 -20.63 8.11 11.73
C PRO A 639 -19.61 7.45 12.68
N PRO A 640 -18.87 8.22 13.50
CA PRO A 640 -17.87 7.66 14.40
C PRO A 640 -18.54 6.76 15.46
N LYS A 641 -18.01 5.54 15.64
CA LYS A 641 -18.51 4.57 16.64
C LYS A 641 -18.29 5.07 18.07
N GLN A 642 -17.14 5.67 18.36
CA GLN A 642 -16.79 6.22 19.68
C GLN A 642 -17.01 7.75 19.71
N THR A 643 -17.57 8.25 20.81
CA THR A 643 -17.95 9.68 20.97
C THR A 643 -16.86 10.55 21.59
N SER A 644 -15.79 9.96 22.09
CA SER A 644 -14.80 10.61 22.96
C SER A 644 -13.75 11.45 22.22
N GLN A 645 -13.52 11.24 20.91
CA GLN A 645 -12.56 12.03 20.14
C GLN A 645 -13.15 12.49 18.81
N ILE A 646 -13.67 13.72 18.78
CA ILE A 646 -14.07 14.40 17.53
C ILE A 646 -12.80 14.95 16.87
N HIS A 647 -12.02 14.06 16.25
CA HIS A 647 -10.92 14.41 15.37
C HIS A 647 -11.31 14.08 13.93
N ARG A 648 -10.83 14.88 12.97
CA ARG A 648 -11.03 14.56 11.56
C ARG A 648 -10.19 13.33 11.22
N PRO A 649 -10.79 12.29 10.59
CA PRO A 649 -10.01 11.19 10.08
C PRO A 649 -9.10 11.68 8.94
N ARG A 650 -7.98 10.98 8.75
CA ARG A 650 -7.17 11.13 7.53
C ARG A 650 -7.95 10.68 6.30
N PHE A 651 -7.57 11.13 5.11
CA PHE A 651 -8.28 10.69 3.88
C PHE A 651 -8.07 9.20 3.58
N PHE A 652 -6.90 8.67 3.90
CA PHE A 652 -6.61 7.23 3.89
C PHE A 652 -6.02 6.79 5.23
N PRO A 653 -6.04 5.48 5.54
CA PRO A 653 -5.33 4.91 6.69
C PRO A 653 -3.88 5.41 6.78
N ASN A 654 -3.35 5.60 7.99
CA ASN A 654 -1.96 6.00 8.16
C ASN A 654 -1.18 4.96 8.97
N TYR A 655 -0.17 4.38 8.34
CA TYR A 655 0.69 3.38 8.95
C TYR A 655 1.94 3.93 9.63
N LYS A 656 2.23 5.23 9.49
CA LYS A 656 3.41 5.99 9.98
C LYS A 656 4.75 5.52 9.41
N GLU A 657 5.07 4.23 9.56
CA GLU A 657 6.26 3.61 9.01
C GLU A 657 5.99 2.99 7.61
N ASP A 658 7.04 2.61 6.89
CA ASP A 658 6.97 2.08 5.52
C ASP A 658 6.95 0.54 5.47
N SER A 659 7.39 -0.18 6.51
CA SER A 659 7.35 -1.65 6.54
C SER A 659 6.86 -2.19 7.88
N HIS A 660 6.00 -3.21 7.85
CA HIS A 660 5.28 -3.75 9.00
C HIS A 660 5.20 -5.27 8.96
N CYS A 661 5.40 -5.90 10.11
CA CYS A 661 5.06 -7.29 10.39
C CYS A 661 3.99 -7.31 11.48
N PHE A 662 2.84 -7.90 11.17
CA PHE A 662 1.69 -8.09 12.06
C PHE A 662 1.66 -9.53 12.52
N ILE A 663 1.58 -9.75 13.83
CA ILE A 663 1.61 -11.07 14.46
C ILE A 663 0.26 -11.29 15.12
N GLY A 664 -0.49 -12.28 14.63
CA GLY A 664 -1.79 -12.69 15.15
C GLY A 664 -1.62 -13.82 16.15
N ILE A 665 -2.11 -13.59 17.38
CA ILE A 665 -1.99 -14.50 18.51
C ILE A 665 -3.38 -15.00 18.90
N THR A 666 -3.54 -16.31 18.96
CA THR A 666 -4.71 -16.96 19.56
C THR A 666 -4.48 -17.14 21.05
N ALA A 667 -5.35 -16.59 21.89
CA ALA A 667 -5.37 -16.81 23.34
C ALA A 667 -6.79 -16.57 23.87
N ARG A 668 -7.13 -17.04 25.08
CA ARG A 668 -8.37 -16.62 25.76
C ARG A 668 -8.25 -15.25 26.40
N ASP A 669 -7.09 -14.96 26.96
CA ASP A 669 -6.72 -13.68 27.53
C ASP A 669 -5.23 -13.46 27.27
N LEU A 670 -4.83 -12.21 27.07
CA LEU A 670 -3.45 -11.85 26.76
C LEU A 670 -3.09 -10.56 27.51
N SER A 671 -2.25 -10.69 28.54
CA SER A 671 -1.71 -9.55 29.28
C SER A 671 -0.40 -9.94 29.96
N GLY A 672 0.40 -8.95 30.37
CA GLY A 672 1.68 -9.17 31.02
C GLY A 672 2.76 -9.70 30.07
N TYR A 673 3.68 -10.52 30.58
CA TYR A 673 4.85 -10.94 29.84
C TYR A 673 4.54 -11.98 28.76
N LEU A 674 4.82 -11.63 27.51
CA LEU A 674 4.80 -12.56 26.38
C LEU A 674 6.18 -12.61 25.73
N ASN A 675 6.76 -13.80 25.64
CA ASN A 675 7.97 -14.03 24.87
C ASN A 675 7.64 -14.57 23.47
N ILE A 676 8.30 -14.00 22.47
CA ILE A 676 8.15 -14.37 21.06
C ILE A 676 9.53 -14.68 20.51
N PHE A 677 9.70 -15.90 20.01
CA PHE A 677 10.92 -16.38 19.40
C PHE A 677 10.82 -16.29 17.88
N PHE A 678 11.86 -15.72 17.27
CA PHE A 678 12.00 -15.60 15.83
C PHE A 678 13.17 -16.47 15.39
N VAL A 679 12.92 -17.33 14.39
CA VAL A 679 13.95 -18.11 13.71
C VAL A 679 14.25 -17.45 12.38
N PHE A 680 15.52 -17.15 12.14
CA PHE A 680 16.02 -16.56 10.90
C PHE A 680 17.02 -17.49 10.21
N ASP A 681 17.14 -17.34 8.89
CA ASP A 681 18.05 -18.11 8.04
C ASP A 681 19.51 -17.64 8.08
N GLY A 682 19.79 -16.53 8.77
CA GLY A 682 21.13 -15.95 8.89
C GLY A 682 21.60 -15.15 7.66
N SER A 683 20.76 -14.95 6.63
CA SER A 683 21.12 -14.29 5.36
C SER A 683 21.12 -12.74 5.43
N ALA A 684 21.07 -12.20 6.64
CA ALA A 684 21.02 -10.77 6.90
C ALA A 684 22.16 -10.02 6.17
N ARG A 685 21.78 -9.10 5.28
CA ARG A 685 22.72 -8.31 4.46
C ARG A 685 23.12 -7.06 5.23
N LEU A 686 23.95 -7.23 6.25
CA LEU A 686 24.38 -6.11 7.09
C LEU A 686 25.22 -5.13 6.27
N VAL A 687 24.75 -3.90 6.11
CA VAL A 687 25.54 -2.76 5.63
C VAL A 687 25.96 -1.97 6.85
N MET A 688 27.22 -2.10 7.26
CA MET A 688 27.82 -1.26 8.30
C MET A 688 28.05 0.16 7.76
N PRO A 689 28.04 1.23 8.59
CA PRO A 689 28.05 1.22 10.06
C PRO A 689 26.76 1.81 10.67
N TYR A 690 25.76 0.99 11.00
CA TYR A 690 24.57 1.50 11.71
C TYR A 690 24.32 0.80 13.04
N PRO A 691 24.49 1.51 14.16
CA PRO A 691 23.78 1.24 15.41
C PRO A 691 22.49 2.08 15.44
N SER A 692 21.38 1.51 14.95
CA SER A 692 19.98 1.72 15.40
C SER A 692 18.99 1.32 14.30
N THR A 693 18.80 0.02 14.15
CA THR A 693 17.54 -0.55 13.65
C THR A 693 16.43 -0.18 14.65
N SER A 694 15.89 1.03 14.52
CA SER A 694 14.82 1.53 15.37
C SER A 694 13.49 0.99 14.87
N TYR A 695 13.18 -0.27 15.20
CA TYR A 695 11.83 -0.77 15.06
C TYR A 695 10.96 -0.25 16.22
N ARG A 696 9.65 -0.21 16.00
CA ARG A 696 8.67 0.11 17.03
C ARG A 696 7.63 -0.98 17.11
N TRP A 697 7.30 -1.37 18.34
CA TRP A 697 6.21 -2.29 18.62
C TRP A 697 4.91 -1.52 18.86
N TYR A 698 3.83 -2.11 18.38
CA TYR A 698 2.48 -1.64 18.54
C TYR A 698 1.57 -2.83 18.90
N TYR A 699 0.45 -2.54 19.55
CA TYR A 699 -0.63 -3.48 19.82
C TYR A 699 -1.95 -2.85 19.38
N LEU A 700 -2.95 -3.68 19.06
CA LEU A 700 -4.23 -3.25 18.54
C LEU A 700 -5.29 -3.22 19.66
N VAL A 701 -5.99 -2.09 19.79
CA VAL A 701 -7.16 -1.91 20.67
C VAL A 701 -8.21 -1.13 19.90
N ASP A 702 -9.44 -1.65 19.80
CA ASP A 702 -10.59 -0.92 19.23
C ASP A 702 -10.30 -0.26 17.86
N ASN A 703 -9.67 -1.00 16.93
CA ASN A 703 -9.20 -0.51 15.62
C ASN A 703 -8.05 0.52 15.63
N GLU A 704 -7.48 0.85 16.79
CA GLU A 704 -6.35 1.78 16.91
C GLU A 704 -5.04 1.07 17.28
N TRP A 705 -4.00 1.34 16.49
CA TRP A 705 -2.65 0.88 16.78
C TRP A 705 -1.98 1.78 17.80
N GLN A 706 -1.77 1.25 19.01
CA GLN A 706 -1.10 1.94 20.10
C GLN A 706 0.36 1.52 20.19
N ALA A 707 1.27 2.47 20.39
CA ALA A 707 2.71 2.16 20.50
C ALA A 707 3.02 1.61 21.90
N LEU A 708 3.80 0.53 21.96
CA LEU A 708 4.39 0.08 23.22
C LEU A 708 5.46 1.07 23.66
N ASN A 709 5.49 1.39 24.95
CA ASN A 709 6.57 2.17 25.52
C ASN A 709 7.88 1.36 25.43
N PRO A 710 9.04 2.00 25.23
CA PRO A 710 10.33 1.28 25.19
C PRO A 710 10.60 0.42 26.43
N HIS A 711 10.09 0.81 27.60
CA HIS A 711 10.21 0.05 28.85
C HIS A 711 9.38 -1.25 28.87
N GLN A 712 8.40 -1.39 27.98
CA GLN A 712 7.61 -2.62 27.82
C GLN A 712 8.31 -3.64 26.91
N ILE A 713 9.43 -3.29 26.30
CA ILE A 713 10.31 -4.24 25.62
C ILE A 713 11.34 -4.70 26.65
N ILE A 714 11.01 -5.76 27.38
CA ILE A 714 11.75 -6.23 28.55
C ILE A 714 13.11 -6.81 28.15
N HIS A 715 13.12 -7.59 27.07
CA HIS A 715 14.32 -8.25 26.59
C HIS A 715 14.27 -8.45 25.08
N ASP A 716 15.37 -8.23 24.37
CA ASP A 716 15.54 -8.57 22.95
C ASP A 716 16.90 -9.27 22.74
N THR A 717 16.90 -10.59 22.49
CA THR A 717 18.12 -11.32 22.10
C THR A 717 18.34 -11.36 20.59
N THR A 718 17.40 -10.88 19.76
CA THR A 718 17.47 -10.95 18.29
C THR A 718 18.46 -9.95 17.69
N LEU A 719 19.05 -9.09 18.55
CA LEU A 719 19.87 -7.94 18.15
C LEU A 719 19.14 -7.07 17.13
N ASN A 720 17.86 -6.81 17.37
CA ASN A 720 16.95 -6.11 16.47
C ASN A 720 16.63 -6.85 15.17
N PHE A 721 16.20 -8.11 15.29
CA PHE A 721 15.83 -9.00 14.18
C PHE A 721 16.97 -9.29 13.19
N LEU A 722 18.22 -9.17 13.63
CA LEU A 722 19.39 -9.53 12.83
C LEU A 722 19.75 -11.00 12.95
N THR A 723 19.36 -11.64 14.05
CA THR A 723 19.62 -13.06 14.32
C THR A 723 18.48 -13.71 15.08
N THR A 724 18.47 -15.04 15.05
CA THR A 724 17.51 -15.88 15.78
C THR A 724 17.54 -15.56 17.27
N GLY A 725 16.37 -15.34 17.85
CA GLY A 725 16.29 -14.87 19.23
C GLY A 725 14.89 -14.59 19.74
N ILE A 726 14.81 -14.17 21.00
CA ILE A 726 13.58 -13.96 21.74
C ILE A 726 13.41 -12.48 22.04
N VAL A 727 12.22 -11.98 21.76
CA VAL A 727 11.72 -10.68 22.21
C VAL A 727 10.68 -10.93 23.30
N THR A 728 10.86 -10.32 24.48
CA THR A 728 9.90 -10.38 25.59
C THR A 728 9.23 -9.03 25.73
N LEU A 729 7.91 -9.02 25.65
CA LEU A 729 7.06 -7.84 25.69
C LEU A 729 6.21 -7.89 26.96
N ASP A 730 5.97 -6.73 27.56
CA ASP A 730 5.00 -6.52 28.64
C ASP A 730 3.72 -5.90 28.05
N LEU A 731 2.71 -6.73 27.84
CA LEU A 731 1.48 -6.38 27.14
C LEU A 731 0.44 -5.80 28.11
N PRO A 732 -0.21 -4.67 27.76
CA PRO A 732 -1.25 -4.08 28.58
C PRO A 732 -2.52 -4.93 28.57
N SER A 733 -3.31 -4.86 29.65
CA SER A 733 -4.58 -5.59 29.79
C SER A 733 -5.72 -5.07 28.92
N GLU A 734 -5.54 -3.95 28.23
CA GLU A 734 -6.56 -3.34 27.36
C GLU A 734 -6.61 -3.98 25.96
N ILE A 735 -5.62 -4.79 25.60
CA ILE A 735 -5.58 -5.47 24.30
C ILE A 735 -6.81 -6.37 24.13
N ASN A 736 -7.43 -6.35 22.95
CA ASN A 736 -8.68 -7.05 22.71
C ASN A 736 -8.68 -7.80 21.36
N THR A 737 -9.74 -8.55 21.10
CA THR A 737 -9.91 -9.38 19.89
C THR A 737 -11.01 -8.87 18.95
N ASP A 738 -11.72 -7.80 19.31
CA ASP A 738 -12.81 -7.24 18.51
C ASP A 738 -12.34 -6.01 17.72
N HIS A 739 -12.06 -6.24 16.44
CA HIS A 739 -11.62 -5.22 15.50
C HIS A 739 -12.07 -5.57 14.09
N SER A 740 -12.13 -4.55 13.25
CA SER A 740 -12.45 -4.64 11.82
C SER A 740 -11.26 -4.29 10.92
N VAL A 741 -10.22 -3.60 11.43
CA VAL A 741 -9.01 -3.24 10.64
C VAL A 741 -8.07 -4.41 10.36
N MET A 742 -8.20 -5.47 11.16
CA MET A 742 -7.51 -6.77 11.05
C MET A 742 -8.57 -7.87 11.26
N PRO A 743 -8.27 -9.14 10.92
CA PRO A 743 -9.17 -10.25 11.24
C PRO A 743 -9.51 -10.31 12.73
N SER A 744 -10.81 -10.25 13.05
CA SER A 744 -11.34 -10.37 14.40
C SER A 744 -11.11 -11.77 14.98
N GLY A 745 -11.10 -11.89 16.31
CA GLY A 745 -10.90 -13.15 17.04
C GLY A 745 -9.44 -13.47 17.39
N LEU A 746 -8.49 -12.58 17.08
CA LEU A 746 -7.07 -12.72 17.41
C LEU A 746 -6.55 -11.49 18.13
N PHE A 747 -5.56 -11.64 19.00
CA PHE A 747 -4.79 -10.50 19.50
C PHE A 747 -3.72 -10.13 18.49
N TRP A 748 -3.59 -8.83 18.19
CA TRP A 748 -2.66 -8.37 17.15
C TRP A 748 -1.55 -7.51 17.73
N LEU A 749 -0.32 -7.95 17.45
CA LEU A 749 0.89 -7.15 17.64
C LEU A 749 1.41 -6.72 16.27
N ARG A 750 2.11 -5.59 16.24
CA ARG A 750 2.74 -5.08 15.02
C ARG A 750 4.10 -4.52 15.34
N VAL A 751 5.12 -4.98 14.62
CA VAL A 751 6.44 -4.37 14.63
C VAL A 751 6.66 -3.63 13.30
N SER A 752 7.27 -2.44 13.34
CA SER A 752 7.40 -1.58 12.15
C SER A 752 8.72 -0.83 12.09
N THR A 753 9.23 -0.58 10.88
CA THR A 753 10.50 0.12 10.64
C THR A 753 10.49 0.91 9.33
N ASN A 754 11.27 2.00 9.29
CA ASN A 754 11.63 2.72 8.05
C ASN A 754 13.06 2.40 7.60
N LYS A 755 13.82 1.65 8.42
CA LYS A 755 15.27 1.48 8.26
C LYS A 755 15.62 0.05 7.92
N GLY A 756 16.53 -0.09 6.95
CA GLY A 756 17.07 -1.39 6.55
C GLY A 756 16.04 -2.31 5.90
N ILE A 757 14.98 -1.73 5.31
CA ILE A 757 14.04 -2.46 4.45
C ILE A 757 14.90 -3.24 3.42
N ASP A 758 14.62 -4.53 3.25
CA ASP A 758 15.35 -5.49 2.39
C ASP A 758 16.68 -6.02 2.91
N ARG A 759 17.15 -5.52 4.06
CA ARG A 759 18.43 -5.93 4.67
C ARG A 759 18.29 -6.96 5.78
N TYR A 760 17.08 -7.17 6.30
CA TYR A 760 16.79 -8.17 7.31
C TYR A 760 16.82 -9.59 6.71
N PRO A 761 17.16 -10.60 7.53
CA PRO A 761 17.14 -12.01 7.11
C PRO A 761 15.71 -12.50 6.88
N ASP A 762 15.59 -13.65 6.20
CA ASP A 762 14.31 -14.32 6.04
C ASP A 762 13.94 -15.02 7.34
N CYS A 763 12.70 -14.80 7.79
CA CYS A 763 12.15 -15.46 8.97
C CYS A 763 11.59 -16.82 8.56
N LEU A 764 12.14 -17.87 9.16
CA LEU A 764 11.75 -19.26 8.93
C LEU A 764 10.55 -19.65 9.78
N HIS A 765 10.47 -19.13 11.01
CA HIS A 765 9.42 -19.48 11.97
C HIS A 765 9.29 -18.46 13.11
N VAL A 766 8.09 -18.37 13.70
CA VAL A 766 7.82 -17.55 14.88
C VAL A 766 6.98 -18.35 15.87
N ALA A 767 7.37 -18.37 17.14
CA ALA A 767 6.66 -19.11 18.19
C ALA A 767 6.60 -18.33 19.52
N THR A 768 5.54 -18.53 20.30
CA THR A 768 5.46 -18.06 21.70
C THR A 768 6.13 -19.05 22.65
N HIS A 769 6.35 -18.68 23.91
CA HIS A 769 6.70 -19.63 24.99
C HIS A 769 7.95 -20.48 24.76
N VAL A 770 8.99 -19.87 24.20
CA VAL A 770 10.28 -20.55 23.97
C VAL A 770 11.27 -20.24 25.07
N VAL A 771 11.88 -21.27 25.65
CA VAL A 771 12.91 -21.14 26.68
C VAL A 771 14.27 -21.55 26.11
N LYS A 772 15.29 -20.73 26.41
CA LYS A 772 16.69 -21.04 26.14
C LYS A 772 17.26 -21.83 27.31
N VAL A 773 17.73 -23.04 27.02
CA VAL A 773 18.36 -23.93 27.98
C VAL A 773 19.83 -24.17 27.61
N THR A 774 20.69 -24.33 28.61
CA THR A 774 22.12 -24.61 28.42
C THR A 774 22.55 -25.86 29.16
N GLY A 775 23.38 -26.69 28.53
CA GLY A 775 23.85 -27.96 29.09
C GLY A 775 24.95 -28.59 28.24
N LYS A 776 25.43 -29.77 28.66
CA LYS A 776 26.49 -30.53 27.99
C LYS A 776 25.95 -31.80 27.35
N GLY A 777 26.63 -32.26 26.31
CA GLY A 777 26.25 -33.43 25.52
C GLY A 777 25.45 -33.09 24.26
N ALA A 778 25.48 -34.00 23.29
CA ALA A 778 24.65 -33.99 22.08
C ALA A 778 24.57 -35.43 21.54
N PRO A 779 23.43 -35.88 20.99
CA PRO A 779 23.36 -37.16 20.30
C PRO A 779 24.13 -37.04 18.98
N LEU A 780 24.82 -38.10 18.57
CA LEU A 780 25.62 -38.11 17.34
C LEU A 780 25.00 -39.08 16.33
N ALA A 781 25.13 -38.76 15.05
CA ALA A 781 24.83 -39.69 13.97
C ALA A 781 25.84 -40.86 13.94
N ASP A 782 25.57 -41.86 13.09
CA ASP A 782 26.42 -43.07 12.95
C ASP A 782 27.88 -42.75 12.58
N ASP A 783 28.15 -41.56 12.04
CA ASP A 783 29.50 -41.07 11.74
C ASP A 783 30.31 -40.65 12.98
N GLY A 784 29.67 -40.55 14.15
CA GLY A 784 30.29 -40.13 15.42
C GLY A 784 30.74 -38.66 15.45
N VAL A 785 30.32 -37.85 14.49
CA VAL A 785 30.75 -36.45 14.34
C VAL A 785 29.57 -35.50 14.22
N THR A 786 28.53 -35.88 13.49
CA THR A 786 27.39 -34.99 13.21
C THR A 786 26.42 -34.96 14.39
N PRO A 787 26.18 -33.81 15.01
CA PRO A 787 25.19 -33.68 16.08
C PRO A 787 23.77 -33.79 15.54
N LEU A 788 22.90 -34.49 16.27
CA LEU A 788 21.47 -34.60 15.98
C LEU A 788 20.62 -33.82 16.99
N SER A 789 19.39 -33.49 16.61
CA SER A 789 18.39 -32.96 17.54
C SER A 789 17.92 -34.05 18.51
N PHE A 790 17.65 -33.70 19.78
CA PHE A 790 17.02 -34.66 20.69
C PHE A 790 15.53 -34.81 20.34
N SER A 791 15.04 -36.04 20.37
CA SER A 791 13.66 -36.36 20.00
C SER A 791 12.65 -36.33 21.15
N ALA A 792 13.10 -36.37 22.42
CA ALA A 792 12.20 -36.55 23.57
C ALA A 792 12.60 -35.72 24.80
N TRP A 793 12.27 -34.43 24.81
CA TRP A 793 12.51 -33.55 25.96
C TRP A 793 11.49 -33.71 27.09
N GLN A 794 11.97 -33.73 28.34
CA GLN A 794 11.15 -33.79 29.56
C GLN A 794 11.62 -32.76 30.59
N THR A 795 10.72 -32.37 31.50
CA THR A 795 11.00 -31.46 32.62
C THR A 795 11.13 -32.22 33.94
N SER A 796 12.02 -31.74 34.81
CA SER A 796 12.17 -32.22 36.18
C SER A 796 12.01 -31.06 37.18
N PRO A 797 10.94 -31.04 38.02
CA PRO A 797 9.83 -32.00 38.08
C PRO A 797 8.87 -31.86 36.89
N ARG A 798 8.18 -32.97 36.53
CA ARG A 798 7.16 -32.94 35.47
C ARG A 798 6.00 -32.01 35.84
N LYS A 799 5.58 -31.19 34.88
CA LYS A 799 4.41 -30.30 35.01
C LYS A 799 3.19 -30.94 34.35
N ALA A 800 2.04 -30.91 35.04
CA ALA A 800 0.77 -31.35 34.45
C ALA A 800 0.33 -30.40 33.32
N ASN A 801 -0.39 -30.92 32.32
CA ASN A 801 -0.88 -30.18 31.14
C ASN A 801 0.21 -29.63 30.18
N LEU A 802 1.49 -29.93 30.39
CA LEU A 802 2.55 -29.59 29.43
C LEU A 802 2.52 -30.56 28.25
N ALA A 803 2.49 -30.03 27.02
CA ALA A 803 2.59 -30.79 25.79
C ALA A 803 4.02 -31.28 25.51
N THR A 804 4.18 -32.05 24.43
CA THR A 804 5.51 -32.47 23.97
C THR A 804 6.38 -31.25 23.71
N ILE A 805 7.56 -31.24 24.32
CA ILE A 805 8.52 -30.15 24.19
C ILE A 805 9.27 -30.30 22.86
N ALA A 806 9.23 -29.27 22.04
CA ALA A 806 9.85 -29.25 20.72
C ALA A 806 11.16 -28.45 20.71
N GLN A 807 12.19 -28.97 20.05
CA GLN A 807 13.45 -28.27 19.83
C GLN A 807 13.38 -27.48 18.51
N LEU A 808 13.77 -26.19 18.54
CA LEU A 808 13.60 -25.27 17.41
C LEU A 808 14.90 -24.94 16.65
N ASN A 809 16.06 -25.34 17.16
CA ASN A 809 17.36 -25.10 16.52
C ASN A 809 18.17 -26.38 16.41
N ALA A 810 18.99 -26.48 15.36
CA ALA A 810 20.00 -27.53 15.24
C ALA A 810 21.05 -27.43 16.36
N MET A 811 21.63 -28.57 16.75
CA MET A 811 22.75 -28.60 17.67
C MET A 811 24.08 -28.39 16.98
N ILE A 812 25.01 -27.80 17.71
CA ILE A 812 26.41 -27.74 17.32
C ILE A 812 27.17 -28.67 18.26
N ARG A 813 28.02 -29.53 17.69
CA ARG A 813 28.90 -30.37 18.50
C ARG A 813 30.06 -29.51 18.96
N ILE A 814 30.12 -29.26 20.26
CA ILE A 814 31.27 -28.66 20.91
C ILE A 814 31.98 -29.77 21.70
N PRO A 815 33.24 -30.14 21.38
CA PRO A 815 33.98 -31.13 22.14
C PRO A 815 34.13 -30.70 23.61
N ASP A 816 33.90 -31.58 24.58
CA ASP A 816 33.89 -31.21 26.01
C ASP A 816 35.24 -30.68 26.53
N ILE A 817 36.34 -31.12 25.90
CA ILE A 817 37.72 -30.75 26.25
C ILE A 817 38.51 -30.48 24.97
N GLU A 818 39.31 -29.41 24.99
CA GLU A 818 40.28 -29.07 23.96
C GLU A 818 41.23 -30.25 23.64
N SER A 819 41.42 -30.57 22.36
CA SER A 819 42.35 -31.63 21.96
C SER A 819 43.80 -31.24 22.27
N GLU A 820 44.71 -32.21 22.42
CA GLU A 820 46.13 -31.93 22.66
C GLU A 820 46.76 -31.07 21.54
N GLN A 821 46.37 -31.35 20.30
CA GLN A 821 46.87 -30.60 19.14
C GLN A 821 46.35 -29.16 19.13
N HIS A 822 45.06 -28.94 19.43
CA HIS A 822 44.50 -27.59 19.55
C HIS A 822 45.12 -26.83 20.71
N PHE A 823 45.35 -27.48 21.86
CA PHE A 823 46.03 -26.89 23.01
C PHE A 823 47.44 -26.39 22.65
N GLN A 824 48.25 -27.23 21.99
CA GLN A 824 49.60 -26.85 21.58
C GLN A 824 49.59 -25.69 20.57
N MET A 825 48.65 -25.71 19.62
CA MET A 825 48.46 -24.63 18.66
C MET A 825 48.10 -23.32 19.37
N ARG A 826 47.08 -23.34 20.24
CA ARG A 826 46.63 -22.17 21.00
C ARG A 826 47.75 -21.57 21.86
N VAL A 827 48.51 -22.40 22.58
CA VAL A 827 49.63 -21.92 23.41
C VAL A 827 50.71 -21.27 22.53
N SER A 828 51.07 -21.90 21.41
CA SER A 828 52.07 -21.37 20.48
C SER A 828 51.64 -20.04 19.86
N GLU A 829 50.39 -19.95 19.39
CA GLU A 829 49.83 -18.74 18.79
C GLU A 829 49.72 -17.61 19.82
N ASN A 830 49.24 -17.90 21.02
CA ASN A 830 49.09 -16.90 22.08
C ASN A 830 50.44 -16.32 22.53
N LEU A 831 51.52 -17.09 22.51
CA LEU A 831 52.87 -16.57 22.75
C LEU A 831 53.32 -15.58 21.66
N ARG A 832 52.83 -15.72 20.43
CA ARG A 832 53.13 -14.86 19.29
C ARG A 832 52.30 -13.58 19.30
N HIS A 833 50.97 -13.69 19.27
CA HIS A 833 50.08 -12.51 19.21
C HIS A 833 49.87 -11.84 20.56
N LYS A 834 50.14 -12.53 21.69
CA LYS A 834 50.03 -12.01 23.07
C LYS A 834 48.66 -11.37 23.36
N GLY A 835 47.61 -11.93 22.79
CA GLY A 835 46.24 -11.40 22.89
C GLY A 835 46.02 -10.00 22.28
N LYS A 836 46.85 -9.56 21.34
CA LYS A 836 46.72 -8.25 20.67
C LYS A 836 46.67 -8.38 19.16
N ALA A 837 45.72 -7.70 18.53
CA ALA A 837 45.58 -7.67 17.08
C ALA A 837 46.42 -6.52 16.48
N LEU A 838 47.58 -6.85 15.90
CA LEU A 838 48.52 -5.87 15.34
C LEU A 838 48.80 -6.10 13.85
N THR A 839 49.16 -7.33 13.47
CA THR A 839 49.44 -7.74 12.09
C THR A 839 48.25 -8.49 11.49
N PRO A 840 48.12 -8.59 10.15
CA PRO A 840 47.04 -9.36 9.52
C PRO A 840 46.91 -10.79 10.06
N TRP A 841 48.04 -11.45 10.30
CA TRP A 841 48.10 -12.78 10.91
C TRP A 841 47.50 -12.80 12.33
N ASP A 842 47.77 -11.79 13.16
CA ASP A 842 47.20 -11.72 14.51
C ASP A 842 45.68 -11.57 14.45
N TYR A 843 45.15 -10.77 13.51
CA TYR A 843 43.70 -10.65 13.31
C TYR A 843 43.08 -12.00 12.93
N GLU A 844 43.65 -12.68 11.93
CA GLU A 844 43.15 -13.96 11.43
C GLU A 844 43.11 -15.04 12.52
N HIS A 845 44.21 -15.24 13.23
CA HIS A 845 44.34 -16.29 14.23
C HIS A 845 43.56 -16.00 15.52
N LEU A 846 43.49 -14.73 15.97
CA LEU A 846 42.64 -14.38 17.11
C LEU A 846 41.16 -14.69 16.84
N ILE A 847 40.72 -14.56 15.59
CA ILE A 847 39.35 -14.91 15.19
C ILE A 847 39.18 -16.42 15.20
N LEU A 848 40.05 -17.17 14.52
CA LEU A 848 39.98 -18.63 14.48
C LEU A 848 40.05 -19.27 15.88
N GLU A 849 40.84 -18.70 16.80
CA GLU A 849 40.93 -19.16 18.19
C GLU A 849 39.62 -18.96 18.96
N ASN A 850 38.96 -17.81 18.80
CA ASN A 850 37.83 -17.41 19.66
C ASN A 850 36.45 -17.73 19.05
N PHE A 851 36.38 -18.06 17.75
CA PHE A 851 35.14 -18.23 17.01
C PHE A 851 35.13 -19.57 16.24
N PRO A 852 34.71 -20.68 16.87
CA PRO A 852 34.85 -22.04 16.32
C PRO A 852 34.00 -22.33 15.08
N GLU A 853 32.94 -21.55 14.83
CA GLU A 853 32.11 -21.67 13.62
C GLU A 853 32.81 -21.13 12.35
N VAL A 854 33.94 -20.42 12.50
CA VAL A 854 34.69 -19.85 11.38
C VAL A 854 35.65 -20.90 10.81
N GLY A 855 35.55 -21.14 9.50
CA GLY A 855 36.43 -22.06 8.78
C GLY A 855 37.68 -21.38 8.24
N SER A 856 37.55 -20.16 7.71
CA SER A 856 38.68 -19.39 7.20
C SER A 856 38.52 -17.89 7.45
N VAL A 857 39.65 -17.20 7.58
CA VAL A 857 39.71 -15.75 7.78
C VAL A 857 40.77 -15.16 6.87
N HIS A 858 40.44 -14.04 6.24
CA HIS A 858 41.38 -13.28 5.42
C HIS A 858 41.36 -11.81 5.85
N CYS A 859 42.52 -11.28 6.25
CA CYS A 859 42.68 -9.90 6.65
C CYS A 859 43.30 -9.06 5.52
N PHE A 860 42.54 -8.09 5.02
CA PHE A 860 42.95 -7.13 4.00
C PHE A 860 43.26 -5.76 4.64
N PRO A 861 44.54 -5.42 4.84
CA PRO A 861 44.92 -4.13 5.42
C PRO A 861 44.70 -2.99 4.42
N THR A 862 44.31 -1.81 4.91
CA THR A 862 44.10 -0.59 4.11
C THR A 862 43.02 -0.73 3.03
N ARG A 863 42.05 -1.63 3.23
CA ARG A 863 40.95 -1.87 2.30
C ARG A 863 39.61 -1.58 2.98
N SER A 864 38.62 -1.28 2.16
CA SER A 864 37.20 -1.27 2.50
C SER A 864 36.45 -2.18 1.52
N TYR A 865 35.28 -2.69 1.92
CA TYR A 865 34.64 -3.80 1.22
C TYR A 865 34.24 -3.55 -0.24
N TYR A 866 34.07 -2.30 -0.65
CA TYR A 866 33.67 -1.96 -2.03
C TYR A 866 34.63 -1.01 -2.73
N SER A 867 35.82 -0.81 -2.17
CA SER A 867 36.84 0.07 -2.71
C SER A 867 38.12 -0.70 -2.97
N LEU A 868 38.66 -0.56 -4.17
CA LEU A 868 40.02 -1.01 -4.48
C LEU A 868 41.08 0.01 -4.07
N ASN A 869 40.67 1.20 -3.60
CA ASN A 869 41.60 2.22 -3.14
C ASN A 869 42.24 1.83 -1.80
N HIS A 870 43.42 2.39 -1.52
CA HIS A 870 44.06 2.21 -0.22
C HIS A 870 43.51 3.25 0.77
N GLU A 871 42.94 2.77 1.87
CA GLU A 871 42.34 3.59 2.93
C GLU A 871 43.13 3.38 4.25
N PRO A 872 44.10 4.24 4.58
CA PRO A 872 44.88 4.11 5.80
C PRO A 872 44.01 4.10 7.06
N GLY A 873 44.35 3.23 8.02
CA GLY A 873 43.60 3.11 9.28
C GLY A 873 42.35 2.21 9.18
N ARG A 874 42.01 1.70 8.00
CA ARG A 874 40.95 0.70 7.80
C ARG A 874 41.51 -0.71 7.60
N ILE A 875 40.79 -1.69 8.15
CA ILE A 875 41.07 -3.11 8.01
C ILE A 875 39.78 -3.80 7.62
N LEU A 876 39.83 -4.55 6.53
CA LEU A 876 38.74 -5.41 6.08
C LEU A 876 39.05 -6.85 6.44
N ILE A 877 38.15 -7.51 7.15
CA ILE A 877 38.21 -8.91 7.54
C ILE A 877 37.10 -9.65 6.80
N ILE A 878 37.48 -10.72 6.11
CA ILE A 878 36.56 -11.62 5.42
C ILE A 878 36.58 -12.96 6.12
N VAL A 879 35.40 -13.46 6.47
CA VAL A 879 35.24 -14.74 7.16
C VAL A 879 34.33 -15.68 6.38
N THR A 880 34.64 -16.98 6.41
CA THR A 880 33.78 -18.04 5.85
C THR A 880 33.43 -19.05 6.94
N PRO A 881 32.26 -19.69 6.88
CA PRO A 881 31.88 -20.72 7.85
C PRO A 881 32.76 -21.98 7.72
N LEU A 882 32.84 -22.76 8.79
CA LEU A 882 33.55 -24.05 8.84
C LEU A 882 32.79 -25.12 8.05
N ASN A 883 31.47 -25.18 8.19
CA ASN A 883 30.63 -26.10 7.42
C ASN A 883 30.21 -25.46 6.09
N THR A 884 30.71 -26.01 4.99
CA THR A 884 30.49 -25.51 3.63
C THR A 884 29.86 -26.53 2.69
N ASP A 885 29.33 -27.66 3.19
CA ASP A 885 28.84 -28.77 2.37
C ASP A 885 27.86 -28.32 1.27
N CYS A 886 28.05 -28.82 0.05
CA CYS A 886 27.29 -28.42 -1.13
C CYS A 886 26.84 -29.66 -1.92
N ASP A 887 25.55 -29.74 -2.24
CA ASP A 887 24.98 -30.85 -3.04
C ASP A 887 25.01 -30.58 -4.56
N HIS A 888 25.43 -29.38 -4.97
CA HIS A 888 25.46 -28.88 -6.35
C HIS A 888 24.12 -28.91 -7.10
N SER A 889 23.00 -29.06 -6.40
CA SER A 889 21.68 -28.80 -6.99
C SER A 889 21.60 -27.31 -7.32
N LEU A 890 21.83 -26.48 -6.29
CA LEU A 890 22.09 -25.05 -6.34
C LEU A 890 23.30 -24.74 -5.45
N CYS A 891 24.39 -24.24 -6.03
CA CYS A 891 25.55 -23.80 -5.25
C CYS A 891 25.24 -22.47 -4.56
N SER A 892 24.63 -22.50 -3.37
CA SER A 892 24.29 -21.28 -2.65
C SER A 892 25.50 -20.66 -1.93
N PRO A 893 25.52 -19.33 -1.75
CA PRO A 893 26.45 -18.65 -0.85
C PRO A 893 26.42 -19.25 0.57
N LYS A 894 27.57 -19.47 1.19
CA LYS A 894 27.70 -19.96 2.58
C LYS A 894 28.16 -18.81 3.48
N GLN A 895 27.31 -18.34 4.37
CA GLN A 895 27.52 -17.11 5.12
C GLN A 895 27.40 -17.33 6.62
N LEU A 896 28.18 -16.58 7.39
CA LEU A 896 27.98 -16.47 8.84
C LEU A 896 26.91 -15.41 9.12
N ASP A 897 26.13 -15.64 10.16
CA ASP A 897 25.11 -14.70 10.61
C ASP A 897 25.77 -13.34 10.96
N SER A 898 25.08 -12.29 10.55
CA SER A 898 25.37 -10.90 10.86
C SER A 898 25.74 -10.59 12.33
N SER A 899 25.05 -11.22 13.28
CA SER A 899 25.34 -11.12 14.71
C SER A 899 26.72 -11.66 15.06
N TYR A 900 27.12 -12.75 14.40
CA TYR A 900 28.42 -13.38 14.57
C TYR A 900 29.53 -12.48 14.03
N LEU A 901 29.32 -11.87 12.85
CA LEU A 901 30.23 -10.85 12.30
C LEU A 901 30.38 -9.64 13.25
N LEU A 902 29.29 -9.21 13.89
CA LEU A 902 29.31 -8.12 14.86
C LEU A 902 30.05 -8.51 16.15
N ALA A 903 29.89 -9.74 16.63
CA ALA A 903 30.61 -10.28 17.77
C ALA A 903 32.12 -10.31 17.49
N ILE A 904 32.53 -10.81 16.32
CA ILE A 904 33.92 -10.79 15.85
C ILE A 904 34.46 -9.36 15.86
N ARG A 905 33.73 -8.41 15.26
CA ARG A 905 34.16 -7.00 15.21
C ARG A 905 34.33 -6.40 16.61
N ARG A 906 33.36 -6.62 17.51
CA ARG A 906 33.43 -6.10 18.90
C ARG A 906 34.62 -6.68 19.64
N TYR A 907 34.87 -7.98 19.48
CA TYR A 907 36.05 -8.63 20.05
C TYR A 907 37.33 -8.00 19.51
N LEU A 908 37.48 -7.89 18.19
CA LEU A 908 38.67 -7.29 17.58
C LEU A 908 38.91 -5.85 18.04
N LEU A 909 37.87 -5.03 18.14
CA LEU A 909 37.97 -3.66 18.65
C LEU A 909 38.47 -3.61 20.11
N SER A 910 38.21 -4.64 20.92
CA SER A 910 38.71 -4.73 22.30
C SER A 910 40.19 -5.11 22.40
N VAL A 911 40.72 -5.79 21.38
CA VAL A 911 42.12 -6.27 21.34
C VAL A 911 43.01 -5.49 20.36
N SER A 912 42.44 -4.63 19.52
CA SER A 912 43.14 -3.74 18.59
C SER A 912 43.46 -2.36 19.19
N ARG A 913 44.10 -1.49 18.40
CA ARG A 913 44.31 -0.07 18.78
C ARG A 913 43.04 0.75 18.56
N SER A 914 42.82 1.77 19.38
CA SER A 914 41.61 2.61 19.39
C SER A 914 41.33 3.40 18.10
N HIS A 915 42.36 3.64 17.27
CA HIS A 915 42.26 4.45 16.05
C HIS A 915 41.96 3.62 14.79
N VAL A 916 41.90 2.29 14.90
CA VAL A 916 41.69 1.39 13.76
C VAL A 916 40.20 1.24 13.50
N GLN A 917 39.80 1.40 12.24
CA GLN A 917 38.46 1.09 11.76
C GLN A 917 38.44 -0.33 11.21
N ILE A 918 37.69 -1.21 11.86
CA ILE A 918 37.59 -2.62 11.49
C ILE A 918 36.23 -2.88 10.86
N GLU A 919 36.25 -3.47 9.67
CA GLU A 919 35.11 -3.98 8.94
C GLU A 919 35.21 -5.51 8.89
N VAL A 920 34.15 -6.21 9.26
CA VAL A 920 34.08 -7.68 9.24
C VAL A 920 32.89 -8.09 8.38
N ARG A 921 33.12 -8.90 7.34
CA ARG A 921 32.12 -9.24 6.33
C ARG A 921 32.22 -10.70 5.92
N ASN A 922 31.10 -11.24 5.43
CA ASN A 922 31.14 -12.40 4.54
C ASN A 922 31.79 -12.01 3.20
N PRO A 923 32.34 -12.96 2.43
CA PRO A 923 32.82 -12.66 1.08
C PRO A 923 31.66 -12.21 0.18
N GLY A 924 31.98 -11.44 -0.86
CA GLY A 924 31.01 -11.12 -1.89
C GLY A 924 30.79 -12.31 -2.80
N TYR A 925 29.64 -12.35 -3.47
CA TYR A 925 29.28 -13.49 -4.32
C TYR A 925 28.86 -13.00 -5.70
N GLU A 926 29.53 -13.52 -6.73
CA GLU A 926 29.24 -13.22 -8.12
C GLU A 926 28.91 -14.52 -8.85
N LYS A 927 27.91 -14.48 -9.72
CA LYS A 927 27.42 -15.66 -10.43
C LYS A 927 28.19 -15.85 -11.73
N ILE A 928 28.52 -17.10 -12.05
CA ILE A 928 29.16 -17.47 -13.32
C ILE A 928 28.36 -18.56 -14.05
N GLN A 929 28.10 -18.34 -15.34
CA GLN A 929 27.50 -19.33 -16.23
C GLN A 929 28.48 -19.68 -17.34
N ILE A 930 28.77 -20.97 -17.48
CA ILE A 930 29.55 -21.53 -18.57
C ILE A 930 28.64 -21.76 -19.78
N ARG A 931 29.12 -21.34 -20.95
CA ARG A 931 28.48 -21.57 -22.23
C ARG A 931 29.42 -22.39 -23.10
N CYS A 932 28.95 -23.51 -23.64
CA CYS A 932 29.76 -24.31 -24.57
C CYS A 932 28.92 -25.21 -25.47
N LYS A 933 29.54 -25.64 -26.57
CA LYS A 933 29.04 -26.71 -27.43
C LYS A 933 29.84 -27.98 -27.21
N VAL A 934 29.16 -29.10 -26.98
CA VAL A 934 29.79 -30.41 -26.79
C VAL A 934 29.32 -31.42 -27.82
N THR A 935 30.22 -32.25 -28.30
CA THR A 935 29.89 -33.43 -29.12
C THR A 935 30.01 -34.65 -28.22
N LEU A 936 28.94 -35.45 -28.15
CA LEU A 936 28.88 -36.66 -27.34
C LEU A 936 29.20 -37.90 -28.19
N LYS A 937 29.62 -38.99 -27.54
CA LYS A 937 29.83 -40.29 -28.21
C LYS A 937 28.53 -40.81 -28.84
N GLU A 938 28.66 -41.45 -30.00
CA GLU A 938 27.53 -42.11 -30.67
C GLU A 938 26.88 -43.17 -29.77
N GLY A 939 25.54 -43.24 -29.81
CA GLY A 939 24.75 -44.18 -28.99
C GLY A 939 24.48 -43.75 -27.54
N VAL A 940 24.97 -42.58 -27.10
CA VAL A 940 24.70 -42.06 -25.74
C VAL A 940 23.41 -41.24 -25.72
N SER A 941 22.53 -41.55 -24.75
CA SER A 941 21.36 -40.71 -24.48
C SER A 941 21.77 -39.30 -24.02
N HIS A 942 21.37 -38.30 -24.79
CA HIS A 942 21.78 -36.90 -24.62
C HIS A 942 21.36 -36.30 -23.27
N GLY A 943 20.12 -36.52 -22.82
CA GLY A 943 19.59 -35.92 -21.58
C GLY A 943 20.40 -36.27 -20.33
N PRO A 944 20.57 -37.56 -19.98
CA PRO A 944 21.37 -37.97 -18.82
C PRO A 944 22.84 -37.58 -18.91
N ALA A 945 23.41 -37.58 -20.12
CA ALA A 945 24.81 -37.17 -20.33
C ALA A 945 25.01 -35.68 -20.09
N LEU A 946 24.08 -34.82 -20.55
CA LEU A 946 24.09 -33.39 -20.28
C LEU A 946 23.95 -33.09 -18.78
N ARG A 947 22.98 -33.71 -18.09
CA ARG A 947 22.79 -33.49 -16.64
C ARG A 947 24.04 -33.87 -15.82
N ARG A 948 24.70 -34.97 -16.17
CA ARG A 948 25.96 -35.36 -15.51
C ARG A 948 27.09 -34.39 -15.81
N LEU A 949 27.18 -33.90 -17.05
CA LEU A 949 28.20 -32.95 -17.45
C LEU A 949 28.00 -31.60 -16.74
N GLU A 950 26.78 -31.12 -16.69
CA GLU A 950 26.39 -29.91 -15.98
C GLU A 950 26.74 -30.02 -14.49
N TYR A 951 26.38 -31.13 -13.83
CA TYR A 951 26.78 -31.39 -12.45
C TYR A 951 28.31 -31.38 -12.28
N ALA A 952 29.06 -32.04 -13.17
CA ALA A 952 30.51 -32.09 -13.10
C ALA A 952 31.17 -30.71 -13.27
N ILE A 953 30.64 -29.87 -14.16
CA ILE A 953 31.08 -28.48 -14.33
C ILE A 953 30.78 -27.67 -13.06
N LYS A 954 29.56 -27.80 -12.51
CA LYS A 954 29.18 -27.11 -11.27
C LYS A 954 30.08 -27.49 -10.10
N ALA A 955 30.34 -28.78 -9.90
CA ALA A 955 31.23 -29.26 -8.83
C ALA A 955 32.65 -28.69 -8.94
N GLN A 956 33.21 -28.60 -10.15
CA GLN A 956 34.53 -27.99 -10.35
C GLN A 956 34.56 -26.47 -10.20
N LEU A 957 33.44 -25.78 -10.38
CA LEU A 957 33.37 -24.33 -10.20
C LEU A 957 32.95 -23.94 -8.78
N CYS A 958 32.42 -24.88 -8.00
CA CYS A 958 31.99 -24.67 -6.63
C CYS A 958 33.20 -24.32 -5.74
N PRO A 959 33.19 -23.18 -5.04
CA PRO A 959 34.30 -22.80 -4.15
C PRO A 959 34.34 -23.62 -2.85
N TRP A 960 33.29 -24.40 -2.57
CA TRP A 960 33.12 -25.16 -1.33
C TRP A 960 33.63 -26.60 -1.41
N GLU A 961 33.92 -27.07 -2.62
CA GLU A 961 34.45 -28.41 -2.88
C GLU A 961 35.95 -28.47 -2.63
N ALA A 962 36.44 -29.54 -2.02
CA ALA A 962 37.86 -29.69 -1.73
C ALA A 962 38.71 -29.83 -3.01
N ASP A 963 38.21 -30.62 -3.98
CA ASP A 963 38.89 -30.94 -5.23
C ASP A 963 38.35 -30.12 -6.42
N THR A 964 38.24 -28.81 -6.23
CA THR A 964 37.70 -27.83 -7.18
C THR A 964 38.78 -27.10 -7.98
N MET A 965 38.45 -26.55 -9.15
CA MET A 965 39.35 -25.59 -9.83
C MET A 965 39.27 -24.19 -9.23
N ASN A 966 38.19 -23.88 -8.50
CA ASN A 966 37.95 -22.59 -7.88
C ASN A 966 38.72 -22.47 -6.55
N THR A 967 39.88 -21.79 -6.58
CA THR A 967 40.76 -21.65 -5.40
C THR A 967 40.25 -20.65 -4.35
N GLY A 968 38.98 -20.23 -4.41
CA GLY A 968 38.38 -19.30 -3.45
C GLY A 968 38.65 -17.83 -3.78
N LEU A 969 39.03 -17.04 -2.76
CA LEU A 969 39.20 -15.59 -2.90
C LEU A 969 40.27 -15.23 -3.94
N GLY A 970 39.94 -14.30 -4.84
CA GLY A 970 40.82 -13.88 -5.92
C GLY A 970 40.94 -14.88 -7.08
N PHE A 971 40.10 -15.92 -7.11
CA PHE A 971 40.08 -16.90 -8.20
C PHE A 971 39.84 -16.27 -9.58
N CYS A 972 40.52 -16.83 -10.57
CA CYS A 972 40.50 -16.40 -11.96
C CYS A 972 40.25 -17.63 -12.85
N LEU A 973 39.14 -17.64 -13.58
CA LEU A 973 38.71 -18.78 -14.38
C LEU A 973 39.60 -18.92 -15.63
N SER A 974 40.29 -20.06 -15.72
CA SER A 974 41.01 -20.47 -16.94
C SER A 974 40.11 -21.32 -17.82
N LEU A 975 39.64 -20.74 -18.94
CA LEU A 975 38.84 -21.45 -19.93
C LEU A 975 39.60 -22.63 -20.56
N GLU A 976 40.93 -22.55 -20.65
CA GLU A 976 41.75 -23.65 -21.14
C GLU A 976 41.70 -24.86 -20.20
N LYS A 977 41.89 -24.64 -18.89
CA LYS A 977 41.75 -25.71 -17.88
C LYS A 977 40.34 -26.28 -17.85
N LEU A 978 39.32 -25.43 -17.94
CA LEU A 978 37.92 -25.86 -18.01
C LEU A 978 37.65 -26.69 -19.27
N SER A 979 38.14 -26.28 -20.43
CA SER A 979 37.98 -27.05 -21.68
C SER A 979 38.64 -28.42 -21.58
N ALA A 980 39.85 -28.51 -21.01
CA ALA A 980 40.54 -29.76 -20.78
C ALA A 980 39.79 -30.66 -19.78
N PHE A 981 39.15 -30.09 -18.76
CA PHE A 981 38.29 -30.81 -17.82
C PHE A 981 37.04 -31.38 -18.50
N ILE A 982 36.33 -30.57 -19.29
CA ILE A 982 35.12 -30.99 -20.01
C ILE A 982 35.46 -32.11 -21.02
N LEU A 983 36.61 -32.02 -21.72
CA LEU A 983 37.08 -33.05 -22.65
C LEU A 983 37.41 -34.40 -21.97
N LYS A 984 37.78 -34.39 -20.68
CA LYS A 984 38.08 -35.63 -19.93
C LYS A 984 36.82 -36.40 -19.49
N GLN A 985 35.63 -35.83 -19.66
CA GLN A 985 34.38 -36.45 -19.22
C GLN A 985 34.02 -37.67 -20.09
N LYS A 986 33.55 -38.75 -19.46
CA LYS A 986 33.39 -40.10 -20.07
C LYS A 986 32.68 -40.14 -21.44
N ASN A 987 31.73 -39.24 -21.67
CA ASN A 987 30.87 -39.23 -22.85
C ASN A 987 31.13 -38.07 -23.81
N VAL A 988 32.09 -37.19 -23.53
CA VAL A 988 32.43 -36.03 -24.36
C VAL A 988 33.55 -36.40 -25.33
N VAL A 989 33.35 -36.10 -26.61
CA VAL A 989 34.34 -36.29 -27.68
C VAL A 989 35.05 -34.97 -27.99
N LYS A 990 34.29 -33.88 -28.00
CA LYS A 990 34.80 -32.55 -28.35
C LYS A 990 34.06 -31.45 -27.59
N VAL A 991 34.77 -30.36 -27.34
CA VAL A 991 34.24 -29.12 -26.75
C VAL A 991 34.63 -27.98 -27.68
N SER A 992 33.69 -27.10 -27.98
CA SER A 992 33.92 -25.90 -28.79
C SER A 992 33.00 -24.75 -28.32
N ALA A 993 33.20 -23.54 -28.85
CA ALA A 993 32.48 -22.34 -28.44
C ALA A 993 32.43 -22.09 -26.93
N LEU A 994 33.51 -22.41 -26.20
CA LEU A 994 33.57 -22.22 -24.75
C LEU A 994 33.70 -20.73 -24.40
N SER A 995 32.77 -20.23 -23.60
CA SER A 995 32.82 -18.91 -22.97
C SER A 995 32.21 -18.96 -21.56
N ALA A 996 32.37 -17.87 -20.82
CA ALA A 996 31.77 -17.70 -19.50
C ALA A 996 31.13 -16.32 -19.41
N LEU A 997 29.91 -16.30 -18.85
CA LEU A 997 29.20 -15.11 -18.43
C LEU A 997 29.41 -14.92 -16.94
N LYS A 998 29.75 -13.71 -16.53
CA LYS A 998 29.80 -13.30 -15.12
C LYS A 998 28.76 -12.24 -14.86
N ILE A 999 28.00 -12.42 -13.79
CA ILE A 999 26.98 -11.50 -13.31
C ILE A 999 27.42 -11.00 -11.94
N SER A 1000 27.68 -9.70 -11.85
CA SER A 1000 28.08 -9.01 -10.62
C SER A 1000 26.98 -8.05 -10.19
N LEU A 1001 26.80 -7.89 -8.88
CA LEU A 1001 25.95 -6.88 -8.27
C LEU A 1001 26.84 -5.85 -7.57
N ASP A 1002 26.66 -4.57 -7.89
CA ASP A 1002 27.43 -3.48 -7.27
C ASP A 1002 26.81 -2.99 -5.93
N GLU A 1003 27.44 -1.98 -5.32
CA GLU A 1003 26.93 -1.31 -4.10
C GLU A 1003 25.55 -0.68 -4.24
N ASN A 1004 25.24 -0.16 -5.42
CA ASN A 1004 24.03 0.56 -5.77
C ASN A 1004 22.92 -0.36 -6.27
N THR A 1005 23.10 -1.68 -6.12
CA THR A 1005 22.20 -2.71 -6.65
C THR A 1005 22.10 -2.77 -8.18
N GLU A 1006 23.09 -2.21 -8.88
CA GLU A 1006 23.21 -2.34 -10.33
C GLU A 1006 23.85 -3.68 -10.70
N TYR A 1007 23.22 -4.38 -11.64
CA TYR A 1007 23.76 -5.61 -12.20
C TYR A 1007 24.68 -5.30 -13.38
N THR A 1008 25.84 -5.94 -13.41
CA THR A 1008 26.75 -5.87 -14.56
C THR A 1008 26.97 -7.26 -15.11
N LEU A 1009 26.99 -7.35 -16.45
CA LEU A 1009 27.23 -8.59 -17.18
C LEU A 1009 28.55 -8.49 -17.95
N GLN A 1010 29.44 -9.43 -17.70
CA GLN A 1010 30.69 -9.57 -18.44
C GLN A 1010 30.66 -10.88 -19.22
N ASP A 1011 30.82 -10.78 -20.55
CA ASP A 1011 30.95 -11.94 -21.44
C ASP A 1011 32.41 -12.11 -21.90
N SER A 1012 32.99 -13.28 -21.63
CA SER A 1012 34.35 -13.61 -22.07
C SER A 1012 34.46 -13.70 -23.59
N ALA A 1013 33.38 -14.01 -24.31
CA ALA A 1013 33.35 -14.06 -25.77
C ALA A 1013 33.50 -12.66 -26.40
N ALA A 1014 33.03 -11.61 -25.70
CA ALA A 1014 33.11 -10.22 -26.17
C ALA A 1014 34.45 -9.56 -25.83
N THR A 1015 34.93 -9.77 -24.60
CA THR A 1015 36.03 -8.97 -24.03
C THR A 1015 37.41 -9.64 -24.11
N SER A 1016 37.48 -10.95 -24.39
CA SER A 1016 38.72 -11.76 -24.35
C SER A 1016 39.51 -11.67 -23.03
N GLN A 1017 38.92 -11.10 -21.97
CA GLN A 1017 39.54 -10.99 -20.66
C GLN A 1017 39.27 -12.25 -19.84
N PRO A 1018 40.21 -12.65 -18.96
CA PRO A 1018 39.93 -13.71 -18.01
C PRO A 1018 38.80 -13.31 -17.05
N ILE A 1019 37.88 -14.23 -16.78
CA ILE A 1019 36.78 -14.01 -15.85
C ILE A 1019 37.33 -14.10 -14.41
N ARG A 1020 37.32 -12.96 -13.71
CA ARG A 1020 37.70 -12.83 -12.31
C ARG A 1020 36.63 -12.07 -11.55
N ALA A 1021 36.63 -12.24 -10.23
CA ALA A 1021 35.73 -11.48 -9.38
C ALA A 1021 36.01 -9.96 -9.46
N ALA A 1022 35.00 -9.10 -9.28
CA ALA A 1022 35.20 -7.64 -9.32
C ALA A 1022 36.14 -7.16 -8.20
N TYR A 1023 36.04 -7.77 -7.02
CA TYR A 1023 36.91 -7.52 -5.88
C TYR A 1023 37.67 -8.79 -5.45
N PRO A 1024 38.91 -8.67 -4.92
CA PRO A 1024 39.70 -9.83 -4.49
C PRO A 1024 39.05 -10.68 -3.39
N TRP A 1025 38.17 -10.09 -2.59
CA TRP A 1025 37.44 -10.76 -1.51
C TRP A 1025 36.05 -11.28 -1.94
N PHE A 1026 35.78 -11.35 -3.23
CA PHE A 1026 34.55 -11.93 -3.78
C PHE A 1026 34.82 -13.34 -4.31
N LEU A 1027 33.83 -14.22 -4.20
CA LEU A 1027 33.80 -15.59 -4.67
C LEU A 1027 32.95 -15.69 -5.94
N LEU A 1028 33.46 -16.42 -6.92
CA LEU A 1028 32.67 -16.82 -8.09
C LEU A 1028 31.89 -18.09 -7.76
N ILE A 1029 30.58 -18.08 -7.96
CA ILE A 1029 29.67 -19.19 -7.72
C ILE A 1029 29.01 -19.61 -9.03
N PRO A 1030 28.94 -20.90 -9.37
CA PRO A 1030 28.27 -21.35 -10.58
C PRO A 1030 26.75 -21.12 -10.51
N GLU A 1031 26.18 -20.69 -11.63
CA GLU A 1031 24.72 -20.61 -11.81
C GLU A 1031 24.02 -21.97 -11.70
N GLU A 1032 22.73 -21.95 -11.38
CA GLU A 1032 21.89 -23.14 -11.28
C GLU A 1032 21.96 -23.98 -12.57
N HIS A 1033 21.85 -23.28 -13.71
CA HIS A 1033 21.88 -23.85 -15.04
C HIS A 1033 23.05 -23.34 -15.90
N GLN A 1034 23.74 -24.29 -16.53
CA GLN A 1034 24.84 -24.03 -17.47
C GLN A 1034 24.34 -24.14 -18.91
N TYR A 1035 24.80 -23.26 -19.80
CA TYR A 1035 24.33 -23.26 -21.19
C TYR A 1035 25.15 -24.22 -22.06
N ILE A 1036 24.73 -25.48 -22.10
CA ILE A 1036 25.43 -26.53 -22.84
C ILE A 1036 24.59 -26.98 -24.04
N GLN A 1037 25.08 -26.72 -25.24
CA GLN A 1037 24.45 -27.17 -26.49
C GLN A 1037 25.14 -28.42 -27.05
N ILE A 1038 24.37 -29.32 -27.65
CA ILE A 1038 24.93 -30.48 -28.36
C ILE A 1038 25.21 -30.08 -29.81
N SER A 1039 26.47 -30.26 -30.24
CA SER A 1039 26.86 -30.08 -31.63
C SER A 1039 26.78 -31.43 -32.35
N PRO A 1040 25.91 -31.58 -33.38
CA PRO A 1040 25.85 -32.79 -34.18
C PRO A 1040 27.03 -32.90 -35.16
N ASP A 1041 27.70 -31.78 -35.44
CA ASP A 1041 28.88 -31.67 -36.27
C ASP A 1041 30.16 -31.77 -35.42
N ASN A 1042 31.13 -32.56 -35.87
CA ASN A 1042 32.46 -32.64 -35.23
C ASN A 1042 33.33 -31.38 -35.49
N LEU A 1043 32.72 -30.25 -35.83
CA LEU A 1043 33.40 -28.99 -36.19
C LEU A 1043 33.76 -28.18 -34.94
N SER A 1044 34.75 -27.28 -35.08
CA SER A 1044 35.13 -26.36 -34.00
C SER A 1044 34.42 -25.03 -34.19
N HIS A 1045 33.50 -24.71 -33.30
CA HIS A 1045 32.80 -23.43 -33.28
C HIS A 1045 33.58 -22.39 -32.47
N LYS A 1046 33.63 -21.13 -32.93
CA LYS A 1046 34.14 -20.02 -32.12
C LYS A 1046 33.07 -19.58 -31.11
N PRO A 1047 33.46 -19.12 -29.89
CA PRO A 1047 32.52 -18.54 -28.95
C PRO A 1047 31.88 -17.29 -29.57
N VAL A 1048 30.58 -17.14 -29.37
CA VAL A 1048 29.77 -16.01 -29.85
C VAL A 1048 29.25 -15.25 -28.64
N THR A 1049 29.17 -13.93 -28.75
CA THR A 1049 28.59 -13.07 -27.72
C THR A 1049 27.13 -13.40 -27.49
N VAL A 1050 26.69 -13.39 -26.23
CA VAL A 1050 25.30 -13.73 -25.89
C VAL A 1050 24.30 -12.76 -26.54
N GLY A 1051 23.23 -13.31 -27.14
CA GLY A 1051 22.11 -12.56 -27.69
C GLY A 1051 20.90 -12.54 -26.74
N ILE A 1052 19.99 -11.58 -26.92
CA ILE A 1052 18.81 -11.38 -26.05
C ILE A 1052 17.95 -12.66 -25.94
N GLY A 1053 17.75 -13.38 -27.05
CA GLY A 1053 16.94 -14.61 -27.07
C GLY A 1053 17.57 -15.80 -26.32
N GLU A 1054 18.80 -15.69 -25.85
CA GLU A 1054 19.50 -16.74 -25.09
C GLU A 1054 19.67 -16.42 -23.59
N LEU A 1055 19.08 -15.31 -23.12
CA LEU A 1055 19.09 -14.87 -21.71
C LEU A 1055 17.77 -15.21 -21.03
N VAL A 1056 17.83 -15.69 -19.79
CA VAL A 1056 16.65 -15.99 -18.97
C VAL A 1056 16.30 -14.79 -18.09
N ILE A 1057 15.01 -14.39 -18.09
CA ILE A 1057 14.48 -13.34 -17.22
C ILE A 1057 14.55 -13.80 -15.77
N GLY A 1058 15.15 -12.98 -14.90
CA GLY A 1058 15.38 -13.31 -13.48
C GLY A 1058 16.74 -13.96 -13.20
N GLU A 1059 17.49 -14.34 -14.23
CA GLU A 1059 18.86 -14.87 -14.08
C GLU A 1059 19.89 -13.95 -14.74
N GLN A 1060 19.96 -13.92 -16.08
CA GLN A 1060 21.01 -13.20 -16.82
C GLN A 1060 20.50 -11.95 -17.55
N PHE A 1061 19.18 -11.78 -17.70
CA PHE A 1061 18.61 -10.64 -18.40
C PHE A 1061 18.68 -9.37 -17.55
N ILE A 1062 19.50 -8.40 -17.97
CA ILE A 1062 19.73 -7.13 -17.28
C ILE A 1062 19.27 -5.97 -18.16
N VAL A 1063 18.48 -5.07 -17.60
CA VAL A 1063 18.04 -3.83 -18.26
C VAL A 1063 18.81 -2.67 -17.65
N SER A 1064 19.67 -2.00 -18.44
CA SER A 1064 20.37 -0.79 -18.01
C SER A 1064 19.52 0.45 -18.27
N THR A 1065 19.39 1.33 -17.28
CA THR A 1065 18.65 2.61 -17.39
C THR A 1065 19.49 3.77 -17.91
N SER A 1066 20.81 3.59 -18.02
CA SER A 1066 21.72 4.58 -18.59
C SER A 1066 21.60 4.59 -20.12
N PRO A 1067 21.28 5.73 -20.78
CA PRO A 1067 21.48 5.85 -22.22
C PRO A 1067 22.99 5.83 -22.45
N THR A 1068 23.54 4.68 -22.83
CA THR A 1068 24.92 4.59 -23.28
C THR A 1068 25.07 5.49 -24.50
N SER A 1069 25.76 6.62 -24.31
CA SER A 1069 26.37 7.35 -25.41
C SER A 1069 27.35 6.40 -26.09
N ASN A 1070 26.91 5.70 -27.12
CA ASN A 1070 27.76 4.87 -27.96
C ASN A 1070 28.85 5.75 -28.58
N PRO A 1071 30.16 5.58 -28.23
CA PRO A 1071 31.21 6.12 -29.05
C PRO A 1071 31.41 5.13 -30.21
N LYS A 1072 30.77 5.44 -31.33
CA LYS A 1072 31.03 4.91 -32.69
C LYS A 1072 30.89 3.39 -32.88
N GLY A 1073 29.79 3.03 -33.55
CA GLY A 1073 29.84 2.14 -34.72
C GLY A 1073 30.04 0.65 -34.46
N ALA A 1074 28.97 -0.03 -34.04
CA ALA A 1074 28.70 -1.40 -34.45
C ALA A 1074 27.17 -1.53 -34.63
N GLN A 1075 26.74 -1.67 -35.88
CA GLN A 1075 25.38 -2.07 -36.21
C GLN A 1075 25.12 -3.45 -35.58
N ASN A 1076 23.98 -3.63 -34.91
CA ASN A 1076 23.29 -4.90 -34.93
C ASN A 1076 21.78 -4.70 -34.89
N ASN A 1077 21.13 -5.32 -35.87
CA ASN A 1077 19.71 -5.58 -35.96
C ASN A 1077 19.29 -6.58 -34.87
N GLY A 1078 18.08 -6.41 -34.33
CA GLY A 1078 17.40 -7.40 -33.49
C GLY A 1078 16.94 -6.83 -32.18
#